data_AF-A0A1G4I7N1-F1
#
_entry.id   AF-A0A1G4I7N1-F1
#
_cell.length_a   1.000
_cell.length_b   1.000
_cell.length_c   1.000
_cell.angle_alpha   90.00
_cell.angle_beta   90.00
_cell.angle_gamma   90.00
#
_symmetry.space_group_name_H-M   'P 1'
#
loop_
_entity.id
_entity.type
_entity.pdbx_description
1 polymer ?
#
loop_
_entity_poly.entity_id
_entity_poly.type
_entity_poly.pdbx_seq_one_letter_code
_entity_poly.pdbx_strand_id
1 'polypeptide(L)'
;MMTKTYGSKNPSSNVPLHLAGPPPFAFSDGRAPTRGNMRSFPTPSSAGLSSSVHLPPRSQGSDRRSFVLSEISGASDQLLRTLHRELCNLSAHTESGVSRSCRGESTNRDSASPSRANITGHGFDEQAPISQLSSEEVRTALSLIIHKQNLDLKSRHQRLRQLAEENKKGDTMGTSSDGGVLNEPCCLVLHRILAEARRRWMRILSSRVQGLKKELPVREHPQSNDAHTTSGVSNANALDDSISGVDSDEEMEWSVEHLYETLVSGLNSTVTEELIVTEILGGDTTALHDGIDAFGLLTVFRAPVQAMLVQHQEALAPSLSTLRQYFAALHPSAGCPRAHGSASRAAACSAYSQLNDFLNPGGSTPKSVAAALRRGASPSMRRLLYARALQLQLVVLEGGSTNNAPGELHGSNCGDVIGRCVSFGTSRNLESMRRRVHHKYAVKGMEVTVKVLQAVVKVDNMQSVGDSDRYFIFLDETEALGTTLIVDKDVSDVHLKSTLAQLGRPPEQIESYLVYLLHADVPSADAGQQRTQQQHQQTKTQHLLPSGFFPVEKCTLLIAPICYITGDTTEQYSLVVALFGQLWCRLQGPTPELAQCCWIFESLVVRFAAPACLHATRALRYPPLRLALRWMMTAFADVLEPNELLNLWDLVLSYHIEEVFSGHTSLSLPMCACGRSRGSQRLLPAPCALWLLPIVAASIFVYRAPLVERCGTAEEMLLLFTTGHHLRCRPLLQYLLFMAK
;
A
#
# COMPACT_ATOMS: atom_id res chain seq x y z
N MET A 1 60.52 15.60 33.73
CA MET A 1 61.75 14.78 33.72
C MET A 1 61.84 14.10 32.36
N MET A 2 63.00 14.29 31.71
CA MET A 2 63.64 13.59 30.57
C MET A 2 63.05 12.22 30.15
N THR A 3 63.09 11.70 28.92
CA THR A 3 63.54 12.04 27.55
C THR A 3 63.31 10.74 26.73
N LYS A 4 62.90 10.81 25.46
CA LYS A 4 63.64 10.19 24.33
C LYS A 4 62.91 10.36 22.97
N THR A 5 63.61 11.05 22.10
CA THR A 5 63.46 11.24 20.64
C THR A 5 64.17 10.14 19.86
N TYR A 6 63.72 9.87 18.62
CA TYR A 6 64.46 9.60 17.35
C TYR A 6 63.38 9.35 16.27
N GLY A 7 63.18 10.14 15.20
CA GLY A 7 64.04 10.40 14.02
C GLY A 7 63.88 9.25 12.99
N SER A 8 63.60 9.38 11.69
CA SER A 8 63.76 10.45 10.70
C SER A 8 63.22 9.97 9.31
N LYS A 9 63.05 10.94 8.38
CA LYS A 9 63.10 10.86 6.89
C LYS A 9 61.80 10.90 6.08
N ASN A 10 61.50 12.11 5.59
CA ASN A 10 60.86 12.37 4.30
C ASN A 10 61.83 12.05 3.13
N PRO A 11 61.30 11.85 1.91
CA PRO A 11 61.47 12.90 0.92
C PRO A 11 60.19 13.25 0.13
N SER A 12 60.17 14.50 -0.30
CA SER A 12 59.24 15.19 -1.19
C SER A 12 59.06 14.55 -2.56
N SER A 13 57.83 14.60 -3.10
CA SER A 13 57.61 15.01 -4.49
C SER A 13 56.25 15.67 -4.65
N ASN A 14 56.27 16.86 -5.26
CA ASN A 14 55.14 17.71 -5.61
C ASN A 14 54.44 17.19 -6.87
N VAL A 15 53.11 17.00 -6.82
CA VAL A 15 52.23 17.15 -7.99
C VAL A 15 50.84 17.61 -7.50
N PRO A 16 50.37 18.83 -7.84
CA PRO A 16 48.98 19.22 -7.62
C PRO A 16 48.16 18.82 -8.86
N LEU A 17 47.20 17.89 -8.70
CA LEU A 17 46.21 17.60 -9.73
C LEU A 17 44.91 18.34 -9.44
N HIS A 18 44.59 19.19 -10.41
CA HIS A 18 43.43 20.04 -10.62
C HIS A 18 42.08 19.55 -10.07
N LEU A 19 41.44 20.44 -9.31
CA LEU A 19 40.00 20.54 -9.11
C LEU A 19 39.33 20.94 -10.45
N ALA A 20 38.49 20.06 -11.00
CA ALA A 20 37.57 20.40 -12.06
C ALA A 20 36.26 20.91 -11.43
N GLY A 21 36.04 22.22 -11.53
CA GLY A 21 34.76 22.85 -11.21
C GLY A 21 33.67 22.52 -12.25
N PRO A 22 32.39 22.69 -11.90
CA PRO A 22 31.28 22.49 -12.83
C PRO A 22 31.21 23.64 -13.85
N PRO A 23 30.72 23.39 -15.08
CA PRO A 23 30.68 24.40 -16.14
C PRO A 23 29.60 25.46 -15.87
N PRO A 24 29.81 26.72 -16.28
CA PRO A 24 28.84 27.79 -16.13
C PRO A 24 27.76 27.71 -17.23
N PHE A 25 26.49 27.82 -16.84
CA PHE A 25 25.40 28.09 -17.77
C PHE A 25 25.28 29.61 -17.97
N ALA A 26 25.44 30.04 -19.22
CA ALA A 26 25.24 31.42 -19.65
C ALA A 26 23.75 31.74 -19.72
N PHE A 27 23.33 32.75 -18.96
CA PHE A 27 22.06 33.46 -19.14
C PHE A 27 22.20 34.41 -20.32
N SER A 28 21.19 34.45 -21.20
CA SER A 28 20.98 35.54 -22.14
C SER A 28 19.73 36.31 -21.72
N ASP A 29 19.95 37.55 -21.30
CA ASP A 29 18.94 38.57 -21.08
C ASP A 29 18.36 39.06 -22.42
N GLY A 30 17.06 39.38 -22.45
CA GLY A 30 16.42 39.94 -23.64
C GLY A 30 14.95 40.36 -23.46
N ARG A 31 14.74 41.42 -22.67
CA ARG A 31 13.65 42.43 -22.69
C ARG A 31 12.33 42.16 -23.44
N ALA A 32 11.23 42.39 -22.71
CA ALA A 32 9.90 42.79 -23.23
C ALA A 32 9.91 44.18 -23.90
N PRO A 33 8.90 44.53 -24.72
CA PRO A 33 7.77 45.29 -24.15
C PRO A 33 6.36 45.09 -24.79
N THR A 34 5.35 45.41 -23.95
CA THR A 34 4.04 46.07 -24.21
C THR A 34 2.90 45.47 -25.07
N ARG A 35 1.78 45.21 -24.38
CA ARG A 35 0.34 45.49 -24.63
C ARG A 35 -0.21 45.60 -26.09
N GLY A 36 -1.28 44.85 -26.36
CA GLY A 36 -2.31 45.17 -27.36
C GLY A 36 -3.44 44.12 -27.46
N ASN A 37 -4.68 44.53 -27.20
CA ASN A 37 -5.93 43.74 -27.28
C ASN A 37 -6.37 43.39 -28.73
N MET A 38 -7.14 42.29 -28.86
CA MET A 38 -8.34 42.05 -29.72
C MET A 38 -8.33 40.78 -30.60
N ARG A 39 -9.27 39.89 -30.25
CA ARG A 39 -10.18 39.01 -31.03
C ARG A 39 -9.79 38.42 -32.41
N SER A 40 -10.27 37.17 -32.55
CA SER A 40 -10.77 36.44 -33.74
C SER A 40 -9.83 35.55 -34.56
N PHE A 41 -10.20 34.25 -34.60
CA PHE A 41 -9.95 33.22 -35.61
C PHE A 41 -10.27 33.71 -37.05
N PRO A 42 -9.79 33.08 -38.16
CA PRO A 42 -9.63 31.62 -38.35
C PRO A 42 -8.40 31.13 -39.18
N THR A 43 -8.24 29.79 -39.20
CA THR A 43 -7.45 28.94 -40.14
C THR A 43 -7.94 29.13 -41.61
N PRO A 44 -7.17 28.79 -42.69
CA PRO A 44 -6.51 27.48 -42.90
C PRO A 44 -5.23 27.39 -43.79
N SER A 45 -4.71 26.15 -43.87
CA SER A 45 -4.05 25.45 -45.00
C SER A 45 -2.57 25.72 -45.42
N SER A 46 -1.76 24.67 -45.19
CA SER A 46 -0.82 23.96 -46.09
C SER A 46 0.31 24.67 -46.87
N ALA A 47 1.54 24.16 -46.63
CA ALA A 47 2.73 23.99 -47.50
C ALA A 47 3.96 24.41 -46.67
N GLY A 48 4.99 23.60 -46.41
CA GLY A 48 5.69 22.68 -47.29
C GLY A 48 7.10 23.21 -47.47
N LEU A 49 8.05 22.86 -46.59
CA LEU A 49 9.48 23.06 -46.84
C LEU A 49 10.31 21.95 -46.17
N SER A 50 11.01 21.23 -47.04
CA SER A 50 12.04 20.23 -46.77
C SER A 50 13.27 20.85 -46.13
N SER A 51 13.89 20.15 -45.18
CA SER A 51 15.33 20.28 -44.92
C SER A 51 15.91 18.94 -44.51
N SER A 52 16.73 18.42 -45.40
CA SER A 52 17.59 17.24 -45.27
C SER A 52 18.62 17.42 -44.15
N VAL A 53 18.71 16.46 -43.23
CA VAL A 53 19.89 16.25 -42.38
C VAL A 53 20.22 14.76 -42.33
N HIS A 54 21.50 14.48 -42.54
CA HIS A 54 22.15 13.19 -42.77
C HIS A 54 21.82 12.08 -41.74
N LEU A 55 21.51 10.88 -42.25
CA LEU A 55 21.60 9.61 -41.51
C LEU A 55 23.06 9.10 -41.46
N PRO A 56 23.55 8.58 -40.32
CA PRO A 56 24.71 7.68 -40.28
C PRO A 56 24.28 6.23 -40.59
N PRO A 57 25.22 5.33 -40.97
CA PRO A 57 24.89 4.09 -41.68
C PRO A 57 24.27 3.03 -40.76
N ARG A 58 23.29 2.31 -41.32
CA ARG A 58 22.74 1.05 -40.78
C ARG A 58 23.88 0.04 -40.57
N SER A 59 24.25 -0.23 -39.32
CA SER A 59 24.93 -1.46 -38.93
C SER A 59 23.92 -2.52 -38.52
N GLN A 60 24.31 -3.78 -38.75
CA GLN A 60 23.49 -4.99 -38.78
C GLN A 60 22.62 -5.22 -37.53
N GLY A 61 21.30 -5.35 -37.75
CA GLY A 61 20.30 -5.69 -36.74
C GLY A 61 19.65 -7.07 -36.93
N SER A 62 20.23 -7.95 -37.75
CA SER A 62 19.70 -9.31 -38.00
C SER A 62 19.94 -10.25 -36.82
N ASP A 63 21.08 -10.14 -36.13
CA ASP A 63 21.47 -11.13 -35.13
C ASP A 63 20.70 -10.97 -33.82
N ARG A 64 20.33 -9.74 -33.42
CA ARG A 64 19.51 -9.54 -32.21
C ARG A 64 18.09 -10.09 -32.34
N ARG A 65 17.56 -10.30 -33.55
CA ARG A 65 16.20 -10.84 -33.75
C ARG A 65 16.14 -12.35 -33.59
N SER A 66 17.18 -13.10 -33.98
CA SER A 66 17.22 -14.56 -33.82
C SER A 66 17.38 -14.97 -32.35
N PHE A 67 18.23 -14.28 -31.59
CA PHE A 67 18.42 -14.54 -30.15
C PHE A 67 17.12 -14.35 -29.34
N VAL A 68 16.36 -13.28 -29.58
CA VAL A 68 15.13 -13.00 -28.81
C VAL A 68 14.00 -13.99 -29.15
N LEU A 69 13.92 -14.47 -30.39
CA LEU A 69 12.96 -15.51 -30.77
C LEU A 69 13.31 -16.86 -30.13
N SER A 70 14.60 -17.19 -30.02
CA SER A 70 15.02 -18.39 -29.28
C SER A 70 14.72 -18.32 -27.79
N GLU A 71 14.84 -17.14 -27.17
CA GLU A 71 14.52 -16.95 -25.74
C GLU A 71 13.02 -17.11 -25.45
N ILE A 72 12.14 -16.58 -26.31
CA ILE A 72 10.68 -16.75 -26.16
C ILE A 72 10.29 -18.22 -26.34
N SER A 73 10.87 -18.90 -27.34
CA SER A 73 10.66 -20.33 -27.56
C SER A 73 11.10 -21.13 -26.35
N GLY A 74 12.30 -20.87 -25.83
CA GLY A 74 12.83 -21.57 -24.65
C GLY A 74 12.00 -21.37 -23.39
N ALA A 75 11.52 -20.15 -23.13
CA ALA A 75 10.66 -19.87 -21.97
C ALA A 75 9.28 -20.54 -22.10
N SER A 76 8.71 -20.57 -23.30
CA SER A 76 7.46 -21.29 -23.60
C SER A 76 7.63 -22.80 -23.43
N ASP A 77 8.74 -23.37 -23.90
CA ASP A 77 9.04 -24.79 -23.75
C ASP A 77 9.20 -25.18 -22.28
N GLN A 78 9.84 -24.33 -21.48
CA GLN A 78 10.00 -24.57 -20.05
C GLN A 78 8.65 -24.56 -19.32
N LEU A 79 7.76 -23.62 -19.67
CA LEU A 79 6.41 -23.57 -19.13
C LEU A 79 5.61 -24.83 -19.49
N LEU A 80 5.70 -25.29 -20.74
CA LEU A 80 5.07 -26.54 -21.19
C LEU A 80 5.61 -27.75 -20.43
N ARG A 81 6.92 -27.83 -20.20
CA ARG A 81 7.52 -28.91 -19.37
C ARG A 81 6.98 -28.90 -17.94
N THR A 82 6.84 -27.72 -17.33
CA THR A 82 6.26 -27.58 -15.98
C THR A 82 4.83 -28.12 -15.94
N LEU A 83 3.99 -27.78 -16.91
CA LEU A 83 2.62 -28.27 -17.00
C LEU A 83 2.56 -29.79 -17.26
N HIS A 84 3.37 -30.28 -18.21
CA HIS A 84 3.43 -31.70 -18.56
C HIS A 84 3.91 -32.56 -17.38
N ARG A 85 4.88 -32.08 -16.59
CA ARG A 85 5.36 -32.77 -15.38
C ARG A 85 4.23 -33.03 -14.38
N GLU A 86 3.37 -32.05 -14.14
CA GLU A 86 2.27 -32.19 -13.18
C GLU A 86 1.17 -33.13 -13.71
N LEU A 87 0.94 -33.16 -15.02
CA LEU A 87 0.02 -34.14 -15.64
C LEU A 87 0.55 -35.58 -15.54
N CYS A 88 1.85 -35.80 -15.80
CA CYS A 88 2.47 -37.13 -15.64
C CYS A 88 2.46 -37.61 -14.18
N ASN A 89 2.62 -36.70 -13.22
CA ASN A 89 2.53 -37.05 -11.80
C ASN A 89 1.11 -37.53 -11.44
N LEU A 90 0.07 -36.96 -12.07
CA LEU A 90 -1.32 -37.41 -11.87
C LEU A 90 -1.54 -38.83 -12.39
N SER A 91 -1.06 -39.13 -13.61
CA SER A 91 -1.24 -40.45 -14.23
C SER A 91 -0.55 -41.57 -13.44
N ALA A 92 0.65 -41.31 -12.92
CA ALA A 92 1.39 -42.24 -12.07
C ALA A 92 0.65 -42.56 -10.75
N HIS A 93 -0.07 -41.59 -10.17
CA HIS A 93 -0.85 -41.81 -8.96
C HIS A 93 -2.11 -42.65 -9.22
N THR A 94 -2.79 -42.45 -10.34
CA THR A 94 -3.96 -43.27 -10.73
C THR A 94 -3.59 -44.73 -10.99
N GLU A 95 -2.44 -45.03 -11.59
CA GLU A 95 -2.00 -46.40 -11.85
C GLU A 95 -1.54 -47.14 -10.57
N SER A 96 -0.94 -46.40 -9.62
CA SER A 96 -0.54 -46.98 -8.32
C SER A 96 -1.71 -47.31 -7.39
N GLY A 97 -2.86 -46.65 -7.55
CA GLY A 97 -4.07 -46.85 -6.74
C GLY A 97 -4.93 -48.05 -7.16
N VAL A 98 -4.81 -48.50 -8.41
CA VAL A 98 -5.61 -49.63 -8.95
C VAL A 98 -4.98 -51.00 -8.61
N SER A 99 -3.73 -51.03 -8.13
CA SER A 99 -2.99 -52.27 -7.87
C SER A 99 -3.03 -52.78 -6.41
N ARG A 100 -3.78 -52.14 -5.51
CA ARG A 100 -3.90 -52.57 -4.10
C ARG A 100 -5.35 -52.82 -3.69
N SER A 101 -5.98 -53.78 -4.35
CA SER A 101 -7.11 -54.52 -3.79
C SER A 101 -7.06 -55.94 -4.33
N CYS A 102 -6.33 -56.82 -3.64
CA CYS A 102 -6.45 -58.29 -3.60
C CYS A 102 -5.15 -58.93 -3.10
N ARG A 103 -5.02 -59.12 -1.78
CA ARG A 103 -4.67 -60.41 -1.15
C ARG A 103 -4.41 -60.25 0.35
N GLY A 104 -4.94 -61.22 1.09
CA GLY A 104 -4.99 -61.26 2.54
C GLY A 104 -3.71 -61.76 3.22
N GLU A 105 -3.76 -61.55 4.53
CA GLU A 105 -3.13 -62.24 5.67
C GLU A 105 -2.10 -63.36 5.38
N SER A 106 -0.89 -63.20 5.94
CA SER A 106 -0.44 -64.01 7.10
C SER A 106 0.98 -63.62 7.56
N THR A 107 1.16 -63.72 8.89
CA THR A 107 2.34 -63.66 9.75
C THR A 107 3.66 -64.25 9.21
N ASN A 108 4.82 -63.60 9.42
CA ASN A 108 5.79 -63.88 10.50
C ASN A 108 7.11 -63.08 10.38
N ARG A 109 7.84 -62.99 11.50
CA ARG A 109 9.13 -62.31 11.73
C ARG A 109 10.30 -62.87 10.91
N ASP A 110 11.23 -62.02 10.47
CA ASP A 110 12.61 -61.97 10.99
C ASP A 110 13.53 -61.02 10.19
N SER A 111 14.55 -60.55 10.90
CA SER A 111 15.61 -59.62 10.57
C SER A 111 16.49 -59.96 9.36
N ALA A 112 16.76 -58.97 8.49
CA ALA A 112 18.06 -58.76 7.85
C ALA A 112 18.13 -57.40 7.13
N SER A 113 19.28 -56.75 7.27
CA SER A 113 19.71 -55.45 6.74
C SER A 113 19.56 -55.29 5.22
N PRO A 114 19.30 -54.08 4.67
CA PRO A 114 19.29 -53.88 3.23
C PRO A 114 20.71 -53.64 2.71
N SER A 115 21.19 -54.58 1.89
CA SER A 115 22.32 -54.39 0.99
C SER A 115 21.95 -53.40 -0.11
N ARG A 116 22.87 -52.45 -0.35
CA ARG A 116 22.89 -51.54 -1.50
C ARG A 116 22.77 -52.34 -2.80
N ALA A 117 21.61 -52.25 -3.46
CA ALA A 117 21.48 -52.54 -4.87
C ALA A 117 21.52 -51.20 -5.63
N ASN A 118 22.59 -50.99 -6.39
CA ASN A 118 22.71 -49.92 -7.37
C ASN A 118 21.63 -50.11 -8.44
N ILE A 119 20.59 -49.29 -8.41
CA ILE A 119 19.74 -49.05 -9.57
C ILE A 119 20.46 -47.97 -10.39
N THR A 120 21.12 -48.43 -11.43
CA THR A 120 21.67 -47.63 -12.52
C THR A 120 20.59 -46.67 -13.03
N GLY A 121 20.89 -45.37 -12.94
CA GLY A 121 20.10 -44.33 -13.58
C GLY A 121 20.10 -44.54 -15.09
N HIS A 122 18.93 -44.89 -15.62
CA HIS A 122 18.63 -44.64 -17.02
C HIS A 122 18.38 -43.13 -17.15
N GLY A 123 19.36 -42.43 -17.72
CA GLY A 123 19.14 -41.11 -18.28
C GLY A 123 18.05 -41.22 -19.34
N PHE A 124 16.93 -40.55 -19.11
CA PHE A 124 16.01 -40.23 -20.18
C PHE A 124 16.70 -39.21 -21.06
N ASP A 125 17.06 -39.63 -22.28
CA ASP A 125 17.46 -38.72 -23.35
C ASP A 125 16.32 -37.72 -23.59
N GLU A 126 16.55 -36.49 -23.15
CA GLU A 126 15.63 -35.37 -23.14
C GLU A 126 15.63 -34.70 -24.52
N GLN A 127 14.97 -35.30 -25.51
CA GLN A 127 14.77 -34.67 -26.82
C GLN A 127 13.60 -35.24 -27.63
N ALA A 128 12.55 -35.76 -26.96
CA ALA A 128 11.28 -36.01 -27.63
C ALA A 128 10.59 -34.65 -27.92
N PRO A 129 10.04 -34.42 -29.13
CA PRO A 129 9.30 -33.19 -29.42
C PRO A 129 8.08 -33.12 -28.49
N ILE A 130 8.00 -32.06 -27.67
CA ILE A 130 6.89 -31.85 -26.74
C ILE A 130 5.62 -31.63 -27.56
N SER A 131 4.71 -32.59 -27.50
CA SER A 131 3.37 -32.48 -28.10
C SER A 131 2.66 -31.23 -27.56
N GLN A 132 1.96 -30.49 -28.42
CA GLN A 132 1.14 -29.36 -27.98
C GLN A 132 0.04 -29.86 -27.03
N LEU A 133 0.06 -29.40 -25.77
CA LEU A 133 -0.98 -29.72 -24.79
C LEU A 133 -2.33 -29.13 -25.26
N SER A 134 -3.38 -29.93 -25.14
CA SER A 134 -4.76 -29.47 -25.34
C SER A 134 -5.13 -28.42 -24.29
N SER A 135 -6.12 -27.57 -24.60
CA SER A 135 -6.58 -26.55 -23.66
C SER A 135 -7.15 -27.17 -22.36
N GLU A 136 -7.68 -28.39 -22.40
CA GLU A 136 -8.19 -29.09 -21.22
C GLU A 136 -7.06 -29.65 -20.35
N GLU A 137 -6.00 -30.19 -20.96
CA GLU A 137 -4.80 -30.63 -20.24
C GLU A 137 -4.10 -29.46 -19.53
N VAL A 138 -3.98 -28.31 -20.20
CA VAL A 138 -3.44 -27.09 -19.58
C VAL A 138 -4.28 -26.67 -18.37
N ARG A 139 -5.62 -26.66 -18.49
CA ARG A 139 -6.51 -26.32 -17.36
C ARG A 139 -6.39 -27.32 -16.23
N THR A 140 -6.32 -28.61 -16.53
CA THR A 140 -6.17 -29.68 -15.54
C THR A 140 -4.86 -29.51 -14.77
N ALA A 141 -3.75 -29.30 -15.48
CA ALA A 141 -2.45 -29.05 -14.88
C ALA A 141 -2.47 -27.79 -13.99
N LEU A 142 -3.05 -26.69 -14.48
CA LEU A 142 -3.19 -25.46 -13.72
C LEU A 142 -4.04 -25.67 -12.46
N SER A 143 -5.16 -26.40 -12.56
CA SER A 143 -6.03 -26.68 -11.43
C SER A 143 -5.28 -27.41 -10.32
N LEU A 144 -4.47 -28.42 -10.67
CA LEU A 144 -3.62 -29.15 -9.72
C LEU A 144 -2.58 -28.24 -9.06
N ILE A 145 -1.85 -27.45 -9.86
CA ILE A 145 -0.82 -26.52 -9.36
C ILE A 145 -1.45 -25.50 -8.41
N ILE A 146 -2.51 -24.83 -8.85
CA ILE A 146 -3.19 -23.78 -8.08
C ILE A 146 -3.81 -24.35 -6.80
N HIS A 147 -4.39 -25.55 -6.86
CA HIS A 147 -4.90 -26.25 -5.69
C HIS A 147 -3.80 -26.50 -4.65
N LYS A 148 -2.65 -27.04 -5.07
CA LYS A 148 -1.48 -27.26 -4.21
C LYS A 148 -0.97 -25.96 -3.58
N GLN A 149 -0.89 -24.89 -4.37
CA GLN A 149 -0.48 -23.57 -3.88
C GLN A 149 -1.48 -23.01 -2.85
N ASN A 150 -2.79 -23.18 -3.07
CA ASN A 150 -3.82 -22.73 -2.13
C ASN A 150 -3.78 -23.52 -0.81
N LEU A 151 -3.54 -24.83 -0.86
CA LEU A 151 -3.36 -25.66 0.34
C LEU A 151 -2.14 -25.22 1.16
N ASP A 152 -1.02 -24.95 0.50
CA ASP A 152 0.19 -24.42 1.14
C ASP A 152 -0.05 -23.05 1.79
N LEU A 153 -0.76 -22.15 1.10
CA LEU A 153 -1.17 -20.85 1.66
C LEU A 153 -2.03 -21.02 2.93
N LYS A 154 -3.07 -21.86 2.87
CA LYS A 154 -3.93 -22.15 4.03
C LYS A 154 -3.15 -22.74 5.21
N SER A 155 -2.25 -23.70 4.94
CA SER A 155 -1.37 -24.29 5.96
C SER A 155 -0.48 -23.24 6.63
N ARG A 156 0.05 -22.26 5.87
CA ARG A 156 0.83 -21.16 6.45
C ARG A 156 -0.03 -20.23 7.30
N HIS A 157 -1.22 -19.87 6.84
CA HIS A 157 -2.13 -19.04 7.65
C HIS A 157 -2.46 -19.71 8.98
N GLN A 158 -2.71 -21.02 8.98
CA GLN A 158 -2.99 -21.75 10.21
C GLN A 158 -1.79 -21.75 11.16
N ARG A 159 -0.56 -21.93 10.64
CA ARG A 159 0.66 -21.83 11.44
C ARG A 159 0.87 -20.43 12.04
N LEU A 160 0.62 -19.37 11.26
CA LEU A 160 0.72 -18.01 11.78
C LEU A 160 -0.29 -17.74 12.89
N ARG A 161 -1.53 -18.24 12.75
CA ARG A 161 -2.54 -18.14 13.82
C ARG A 161 -2.13 -18.91 15.07
N GLN A 162 -1.59 -20.11 14.93
CA GLN A 162 -1.08 -20.90 16.05
C GLN A 162 0.07 -20.19 16.77
N LEU A 163 1.03 -19.62 16.05
CA LEU A 163 2.12 -18.83 16.64
C LEU A 163 1.61 -17.60 17.39
N ALA A 164 0.62 -16.89 16.83
CA ALA A 164 0.00 -15.76 17.51
C ALA A 164 -0.72 -16.20 18.81
N GLU A 165 -1.36 -17.36 18.82
CA GLU A 165 -2.00 -17.93 20.02
C GLU A 165 -0.98 -18.43 21.06
N GLU A 166 0.13 -19.02 20.62
CA GLU A 166 1.21 -19.47 21.48
C GLU A 166 1.91 -18.30 22.18
N ASN A 167 2.21 -17.23 21.44
CA ASN A 167 2.74 -15.99 22.01
C ASN A 167 1.81 -15.43 23.09
N LYS A 168 0.49 -15.46 22.85
CA LYS A 168 -0.51 -15.04 23.85
C LYS A 168 -0.46 -15.88 25.13
N LYS A 169 -0.26 -17.20 25.02
CA LYS A 169 -0.20 -18.11 26.17
C LYS A 169 1.09 -17.96 26.96
N GLY A 170 2.22 -17.71 26.28
CA GLY A 170 3.52 -17.46 26.89
C GLY A 170 3.50 -16.24 27.82
N ASP A 171 2.85 -15.15 27.41
CA ASP A 171 2.73 -13.93 28.21
C ASP A 171 1.85 -14.13 29.46
N THR A 172 0.82 -14.97 29.41
CA THR A 172 -0.05 -15.24 30.57
C THR A 172 0.59 -16.09 31.68
N MET A 173 1.70 -16.80 31.43
CA MET A 173 2.40 -17.56 32.49
C MET A 173 3.54 -16.77 33.17
N GLY A 174 3.81 -15.53 32.74
CA GLY A 174 4.93 -14.70 33.22
C GLY A 174 4.56 -13.45 34.02
N THR A 175 3.31 -13.25 34.43
CA THR A 175 2.90 -12.02 35.14
C THR A 175 3.13 -12.11 36.64
N SER A 176 4.37 -11.85 37.08
CA SER A 176 4.61 -11.20 38.37
C SER A 176 4.21 -9.71 38.25
N SER A 177 3.46 -9.22 39.22
CA SER A 177 2.63 -8.01 39.21
C SER A 177 3.38 -6.66 39.29
N ASP A 178 4.46 -6.45 38.54
CA ASP A 178 5.18 -5.16 38.53
C ASP A 178 5.79 -4.83 37.15
N GLY A 179 4.98 -4.91 36.10
CA GLY A 179 5.39 -4.63 34.73
C GLY A 179 5.20 -3.15 34.37
N GLY A 180 6.26 -2.34 34.42
CA GLY A 180 6.22 -0.96 33.93
C GLY A 180 5.87 -0.87 32.44
N VAL A 181 5.34 0.29 32.01
CA VAL A 181 4.85 0.58 30.63
C VAL A 181 5.86 0.22 29.53
N LEU A 182 7.16 0.22 29.84
CA LEU A 182 8.23 -0.15 28.91
C LEU A 182 8.28 -1.65 28.54
N ASN A 183 7.64 -2.51 29.33
CA ASN A 183 7.50 -3.94 29.06
C ASN A 183 6.29 -4.27 28.18
N GLU A 184 5.40 -3.30 27.95
CA GLU A 184 4.27 -3.45 27.03
C GLU A 184 4.72 -3.38 25.56
N PRO A 185 4.03 -4.06 24.64
CA PRO A 185 4.24 -3.90 23.21
C PRO A 185 4.17 -2.42 22.77
N CYS A 186 5.06 -2.00 21.87
CA CYS A 186 5.12 -0.64 21.34
C CYS A 186 3.75 -0.15 20.83
N CYS A 187 2.97 -1.03 20.20
CA CYS A 187 1.63 -0.67 19.74
C CYS A 187 0.71 -0.21 20.88
N LEU A 188 0.74 -0.84 22.07
CA LEU A 188 -0.10 -0.45 23.20
C LEU A 188 0.21 0.97 23.66
N VAL A 189 1.50 1.27 23.84
CA VAL A 189 1.98 2.60 24.23
C VAL A 189 1.54 3.64 23.21
N LEU A 190 1.72 3.37 21.91
CA LEU A 190 1.27 4.26 20.85
C LEU A 190 -0.25 4.45 20.83
N HIS A 191 -1.02 3.41 21.11
CA HIS A 191 -2.46 3.57 21.23
C HIS A 191 -2.85 4.49 22.40
N ARG A 192 -2.16 4.45 23.54
CA ARG A 192 -2.40 5.40 24.64
C ARG A 192 -2.06 6.84 24.26
N ILE A 193 -0.87 7.04 23.69
CA ILE A 193 -0.39 8.35 23.23
C ILE A 193 -1.36 8.99 22.21
N LEU A 194 -1.88 8.18 21.28
CA LEU A 194 -2.79 8.64 20.21
C LEU A 194 -4.27 8.75 20.64
N ALA A 195 -4.60 8.44 21.90
CA ALA A 195 -5.99 8.43 22.35
C ALA A 195 -6.68 9.80 22.23
N GLU A 196 -5.96 10.91 22.53
CA GLU A 196 -6.51 12.27 22.36
C GLU A 196 -6.69 12.62 20.87
N ALA A 197 -5.71 12.30 20.02
CA ALA A 197 -5.80 12.52 18.58
C ALA A 197 -7.03 11.78 17.98
N ARG A 198 -7.24 10.51 18.34
CA ARG A 198 -8.42 9.74 17.91
C ARG A 198 -9.73 10.32 18.41
N ARG A 199 -9.79 10.76 19.68
CA ARG A 199 -11.00 11.41 20.23
C ARG A 199 -11.34 12.71 19.49
N ARG A 200 -10.34 13.51 19.11
CA ARG A 200 -10.53 14.73 18.31
C ARG A 200 -11.00 14.40 16.89
N TRP A 201 -10.34 13.45 16.24
CA TRP A 201 -10.70 12.96 14.92
C TRP A 201 -12.16 12.48 14.87
N MET A 202 -12.55 11.63 15.83
CA MET A 202 -13.92 11.16 16.00
C MET A 202 -14.94 12.31 16.11
N ARG A 203 -14.63 13.34 16.91
CA ARG A 203 -15.52 14.51 17.09
C ARG A 203 -15.70 15.30 15.80
N ILE A 204 -14.63 15.56 15.07
CA ILE A 204 -14.67 16.30 13.79
C ILE A 204 -15.52 15.53 12.77
N LEU A 205 -15.23 14.24 12.58
CA LEU A 205 -15.97 13.40 11.64
C LEU A 205 -17.46 13.31 12.01
N SER A 206 -17.76 13.15 13.30
CA SER A 206 -19.15 13.08 13.78
C SER A 206 -19.91 14.37 13.50
N SER A 207 -19.31 15.52 13.81
CA SER A 207 -19.90 16.84 13.54
C SER A 207 -20.18 17.03 12.06
N ARG A 208 -19.25 16.62 11.19
CA ARG A 208 -19.39 16.75 9.74
C ARG A 208 -20.49 15.86 9.19
N VAL A 209 -20.51 14.58 9.56
CA VAL A 209 -21.58 13.67 9.13
C VAL A 209 -22.95 14.19 9.57
N GLN A 210 -23.05 14.77 10.77
CA GLN A 210 -24.29 15.41 11.21
C GLN A 210 -24.66 16.65 10.40
N GLY A 211 -23.68 17.46 9.96
CA GLY A 211 -23.90 18.57 9.03
C GLY A 211 -24.43 18.10 7.68
N LEU A 212 -23.74 17.16 7.04
CA LEU A 212 -24.13 16.59 5.74
C LEU A 212 -25.50 15.91 5.79
N LYS A 213 -25.86 15.29 6.92
CA LYS A 213 -27.20 14.71 7.12
C LYS A 213 -28.30 15.76 7.08
N LYS A 214 -28.04 17.00 7.49
CA LYS A 214 -29.01 18.11 7.46
C LYS A 214 -29.15 18.72 6.07
N GLU A 215 -28.09 18.66 5.26
CA GLU A 215 -28.06 19.18 3.89
C GLU A 215 -28.78 18.24 2.90
N LEU A 216 -28.90 16.95 3.20
CA LEU A 216 -29.69 16.02 2.41
C LEU A 216 -31.18 16.41 2.46
N PRO A 217 -31.82 16.76 1.33
CA PRO A 217 -33.23 17.07 1.32
C PRO A 217 -34.01 15.84 1.74
N VAL A 218 -34.69 15.95 2.88
CA VAL A 218 -35.66 14.95 3.37
C VAL A 218 -36.84 14.96 2.40
N ARG A 219 -36.73 14.19 1.30
CA ARG A 219 -37.87 13.90 0.42
C ARG A 219 -38.73 12.84 1.09
N GLU A 220 -39.32 13.20 2.22
CA GLU A 220 -40.43 12.43 2.80
C GLU A 220 -41.65 12.69 1.92
N HIS A 221 -42.01 11.71 1.10
CA HIS A 221 -43.35 11.64 0.54
C HIS A 221 -44.32 11.36 1.70
N PRO A 222 -45.27 12.26 2.02
CA PRO A 222 -46.43 11.87 2.81
C PRO A 222 -47.31 11.02 1.89
N GLN A 223 -47.44 9.73 2.21
CA GLN A 223 -48.52 8.93 1.67
C GLN A 223 -49.84 9.48 2.24
N SER A 224 -50.52 10.32 1.48
CA SER A 224 -51.98 10.44 1.58
C SER A 224 -52.58 9.55 0.51
N ASN A 225 -53.30 8.53 0.97
CA ASN A 225 -54.23 7.74 0.17
C ASN A 225 -55.10 8.67 -0.68
N ASP A 226 -55.19 8.41 -1.98
CA ASP A 226 -56.46 8.31 -2.67
C ASP A 226 -56.29 7.58 -4.01
N ALA A 227 -57.17 6.60 -4.22
CA ALA A 227 -57.26 5.80 -5.42
C ALA A 227 -57.94 6.60 -6.55
N HIS A 228 -57.47 6.44 -7.79
CA HIS A 228 -58.28 6.07 -8.97
C HIS A 228 -57.44 6.06 -10.27
N THR A 229 -57.26 4.85 -10.83
CA THR A 229 -57.40 4.46 -12.26
C THR A 229 -57.06 5.46 -13.39
N THR A 230 -56.01 5.23 -14.19
CA THR A 230 -56.00 4.50 -15.50
C THR A 230 -54.76 4.81 -16.40
N SER A 231 -54.19 3.75 -16.97
CA SER A 231 -53.44 3.57 -18.25
C SER A 231 -52.58 4.68 -18.88
N GLY A 232 -51.32 4.34 -19.24
CA GLY A 232 -50.61 4.97 -20.36
C GLY A 232 -49.07 4.85 -20.39
N VAL A 233 -48.57 3.77 -21.00
CA VAL A 233 -47.38 3.66 -21.91
C VAL A 233 -46.18 4.64 -21.77
N SER A 234 -45.00 4.04 -21.53
CA SER A 234 -43.61 4.42 -21.90
C SER A 234 -43.11 5.86 -21.71
N ASN A 235 -42.06 6.03 -20.89
CA ASN A 235 -40.72 6.38 -21.37
C ASN A 235 -39.70 6.34 -20.23
N ALA A 236 -38.69 5.48 -20.39
CA ALA A 236 -37.40 5.65 -19.75
C ALA A 236 -36.67 6.80 -20.46
N ASN A 237 -35.83 7.53 -19.72
CA ASN A 237 -35.04 8.73 -20.09
C ASN A 237 -35.69 10.06 -19.68
N ALA A 238 -35.37 10.51 -18.47
CA ALA A 238 -35.12 11.91 -18.12
C ALA A 238 -34.78 12.01 -16.62
N LEU A 239 -33.49 11.99 -16.30
CA LEU A 239 -32.98 12.68 -15.12
C LEU A 239 -32.01 13.75 -15.65
N ASP A 240 -32.65 14.83 -16.12
CA ASP A 240 -32.15 16.20 -16.22
C ASP A 240 -31.43 16.54 -14.90
N ASP A 241 -30.13 16.83 -14.87
CA ASP A 241 -29.47 18.04 -15.39
C ASP A 241 -30.01 19.34 -14.75
N SER A 242 -29.87 19.42 -13.43
CA SER A 242 -30.01 20.69 -12.70
C SER A 242 -29.20 20.70 -11.41
N ILE A 243 -27.87 20.72 -11.54
CA ILE A 243 -26.97 21.30 -10.54
C ILE A 243 -26.09 22.30 -11.28
N SER A 244 -26.66 23.46 -11.62
CA SER A 244 -25.92 24.63 -12.07
C SER A 244 -26.22 25.79 -11.13
N GLY A 245 -25.16 26.39 -10.61
CA GLY A 245 -25.21 27.70 -9.95
C GLY A 245 -25.08 27.68 -8.42
N VAL A 246 -23.93 27.25 -7.90
CA VAL A 246 -23.31 27.89 -6.73
C VAL A 246 -21.81 28.01 -7.01
N ASP A 247 -21.41 29.16 -7.57
CA ASP A 247 -20.06 29.66 -7.46
C ASP A 247 -19.82 30.01 -5.99
N SER A 248 -19.27 29.07 -5.23
CA SER A 248 -18.53 29.35 -4.01
C SER A 248 -17.33 28.42 -3.98
N ASP A 249 -16.14 29.01 -4.09
CA ASP A 249 -14.82 28.42 -3.87
C ASP A 249 -14.62 27.85 -2.44
N GLU A 250 -15.67 27.33 -1.81
CA GLU A 250 -15.54 26.47 -0.63
C GLU A 250 -15.10 25.10 -1.15
N GLU A 251 -13.79 25.01 -1.41
CA GLU A 251 -13.03 23.77 -1.53
C GLU A 251 -13.64 22.71 -0.60
N MET A 252 -13.75 21.50 -1.10
CA MET A 252 -14.00 20.25 -0.39
C MET A 252 -13.24 20.19 0.98
N GLU A 253 -13.74 20.85 2.03
CA GLU A 253 -13.10 21.08 3.35
C GLU A 253 -13.07 19.81 4.23
N TRP A 254 -12.73 18.64 3.67
CA TRP A 254 -12.62 17.38 4.42
C TRP A 254 -11.30 16.68 4.10
N SER A 255 -10.28 17.50 4.19
CA SER A 255 -8.97 17.26 3.62
C SER A 255 -8.01 16.62 4.62
N VAL A 256 -6.90 16.09 4.09
CA VAL A 256 -5.80 15.49 4.86
C VAL A 256 -5.24 16.46 5.91
N GLU A 257 -5.47 17.75 5.75
CA GLU A 257 -5.20 18.84 6.69
C GLU A 257 -5.87 18.62 8.04
N HIS A 258 -7.15 18.24 8.07
CA HIS A 258 -7.84 18.02 9.34
C HIS A 258 -7.25 16.81 10.09
N LEU A 259 -6.83 15.78 9.36
CA LEU A 259 -6.12 14.65 9.94
C LEU A 259 -4.75 15.08 10.47
N TYR A 260 -4.02 15.91 9.72
CA TYR A 260 -2.76 16.50 10.17
C TYR A 260 -2.95 17.31 11.46
N GLU A 261 -3.91 18.24 11.49
CA GLU A 261 -4.17 19.10 12.64
C GLU A 261 -4.61 18.28 13.86
N THR A 262 -5.48 17.28 13.69
CA THR A 262 -5.91 16.42 14.81
C THR A 262 -4.80 15.53 15.33
N LEU A 263 -3.96 14.99 14.44
CA LEU A 263 -2.81 14.17 14.82
C LEU A 263 -1.78 14.99 15.59
N VAL A 264 -1.32 16.11 15.02
CA VAL A 264 -0.30 16.96 15.63
C VAL A 264 -0.81 17.60 16.91
N SER A 265 -2.03 18.16 16.91
CA SER A 265 -2.60 18.79 18.11
C SER A 265 -2.91 17.77 19.22
N GLY A 266 -3.25 16.53 18.87
CA GLY A 266 -3.47 15.44 19.81
C GLY A 266 -2.16 14.97 20.44
N LEU A 267 -1.13 14.73 19.62
CA LEU A 267 0.21 14.35 20.09
C LEU A 267 0.87 15.44 20.95
N ASN A 268 0.63 16.71 20.62
CA ASN A 268 1.12 17.87 21.38
C ASN A 268 0.17 18.32 22.50
N SER A 269 -0.85 17.52 22.85
CA SER A 269 -1.80 17.88 23.90
C SER A 269 -1.17 17.76 25.29
N THR A 270 -1.64 18.56 26.25
CA THR A 270 -1.18 18.49 27.64
C THR A 270 -1.44 17.12 28.27
N VAL A 271 -2.54 16.46 27.89
CA VAL A 271 -2.87 15.10 28.35
C VAL A 271 -1.84 14.09 27.85
N THR A 272 -1.44 14.18 26.59
CA THR A 272 -0.41 13.30 26.02
C THR A 272 0.97 13.61 26.61
N GLU A 273 1.28 14.88 26.86
CA GLU A 273 2.50 15.30 27.53
C GLU A 273 2.60 14.74 28.95
N GLU A 274 1.54 14.87 29.76
CA GLU A 274 1.47 14.28 31.10
C GLU A 274 1.71 12.77 31.05
N LEU A 275 1.09 12.06 30.11
CA LEU A 275 1.28 10.62 29.92
C LEU A 275 2.73 10.28 29.55
N ILE A 276 3.34 11.01 28.61
CA ILE A 276 4.73 10.78 28.21
C ILE A 276 5.68 11.01 29.40
N VAL A 277 5.52 12.13 30.11
CA VAL A 277 6.40 12.49 31.23
C VAL A 277 6.26 11.49 32.38
N THR A 278 5.03 11.13 32.75
CA THR A 278 4.77 10.25 33.90
C THR A 278 5.06 8.79 33.62
N GLU A 279 4.57 8.25 32.48
CA GLU A 279 4.60 6.82 32.21
C GLU A 279 5.84 6.37 31.43
N ILE A 280 6.42 7.23 30.58
CA ILE A 280 7.52 6.86 29.68
C ILE A 280 8.86 7.42 30.15
N LEU A 281 8.91 8.69 30.52
CA LEU A 281 10.13 9.35 31.02
C LEU A 281 10.34 9.17 32.54
N GLY A 282 9.39 8.54 33.24
CA GLY A 282 9.51 8.25 34.68
C GLY A 282 9.55 9.50 35.56
N GLY A 283 8.95 10.60 35.11
CA GLY A 283 8.94 11.90 35.78
C GLY A 283 10.22 12.73 35.61
N ASP A 284 11.22 12.23 34.87
CA ASP A 284 12.45 12.96 34.60
C ASP A 284 12.20 14.04 33.52
N THR A 285 12.19 15.29 33.95
CA THR A 285 11.99 16.46 33.08
C THR A 285 13.29 17.06 32.57
N THR A 286 14.45 16.53 33.00
CA THR A 286 15.75 17.07 32.60
C THR A 286 15.97 16.96 31.08
N ALA A 287 15.50 15.88 30.47
CA ALA A 287 15.57 15.64 29.02
C ALA A 287 14.70 16.58 28.16
N LEU A 288 13.78 17.35 28.77
CA LEU A 288 12.91 18.30 28.05
C LEU A 288 13.60 19.61 27.69
N HIS A 289 14.76 19.90 28.29
CA HIS A 289 15.45 21.18 28.18
C HIS A 289 16.78 21.12 27.42
N ASP A 290 17.22 19.93 27.00
CA ASP A 290 18.48 19.75 26.29
C ASP A 290 18.26 19.63 24.76
N GLY A 291 18.72 20.65 24.01
CA GLY A 291 18.84 20.59 22.54
C GLY A 291 18.30 21.78 21.74
N ILE A 292 18.74 21.93 20.49
CA ILE A 292 18.29 22.97 19.55
C ILE A 292 16.80 22.78 19.18
N ASP A 293 16.32 21.54 19.18
CA ASP A 293 14.93 21.18 18.85
C ASP A 293 13.95 21.34 20.00
N ALA A 294 14.42 21.60 21.24
CA ALA A 294 13.56 21.93 22.38
C ALA A 294 12.71 23.19 22.11
N PHE A 295 13.11 24.03 21.17
CA PHE A 295 12.38 25.20 20.69
C PHE A 295 11.36 24.90 19.56
N GLY A 296 11.23 23.64 19.13
CA GLY A 296 10.33 23.23 18.03
C GLY A 296 10.64 23.96 16.71
N LEU A 297 11.92 24.17 16.43
CA LEU A 297 12.35 24.99 15.29
C LEU A 297 12.23 24.23 13.96
N LEU A 298 12.55 22.94 13.98
CA LEU A 298 12.66 22.11 12.78
C LEU A 298 11.56 21.05 12.66
N THR A 299 10.74 20.87 13.70
CA THR A 299 9.67 19.87 13.74
C THR A 299 8.40 20.42 14.37
N VAL A 300 7.27 19.83 14.00
CA VAL A 300 5.93 20.18 14.51
C VAL A 300 5.64 19.56 15.88
N PHE A 301 6.46 18.61 16.34
CA PHE A 301 6.28 17.92 17.61
C PHE A 301 6.97 18.65 18.77
N ARG A 302 6.29 18.74 19.92
CA ARG A 302 6.81 19.40 21.12
C ARG A 302 7.89 18.58 21.85
N ALA A 303 8.63 19.23 22.74
CA ALA A 303 9.74 18.65 23.48
C ALA A 303 9.46 17.28 24.15
N PRO A 304 8.29 17.01 24.78
CA PRO A 304 8.02 15.69 25.36
C PRO A 304 8.02 14.56 24.33
N VAL A 305 7.38 14.79 23.17
CA VAL A 305 7.35 13.82 22.08
C VAL A 305 8.76 13.59 21.52
N GLN A 306 9.55 14.66 21.38
CA GLN A 306 10.93 14.55 20.92
C GLN A 306 11.81 13.78 21.91
N ALA A 307 11.73 14.08 23.22
CA ALA A 307 12.48 13.40 24.26
C ALA A 307 12.16 11.89 24.27
N MET A 308 10.87 11.54 24.15
CA MET A 308 10.43 10.15 23.99
C MET A 308 11.06 9.49 22.76
N LEU A 309 11.06 10.17 21.60
CA LEU A 309 11.65 9.65 20.37
C LEU A 309 13.17 9.49 20.45
N VAL A 310 13.87 10.36 21.19
CA VAL A 310 15.32 10.22 21.42
C VAL A 310 15.62 9.03 22.33
N GLN A 311 14.85 8.87 23.42
CA GLN A 311 15.05 7.78 24.37
C GLN A 311 14.68 6.40 23.80
N HIS A 312 13.65 6.33 22.94
CA HIS A 312 13.09 5.10 22.41
C HIS A 312 13.13 5.03 20.86
N GLN A 313 14.15 5.63 20.25
CA GLN A 313 14.24 5.80 18.80
C GLN A 313 14.02 4.49 18.04
N GLU A 314 14.77 3.43 18.35
CA GLU A 314 14.68 2.16 17.63
C GLU A 314 13.34 1.43 17.80
N ALA A 315 12.58 1.75 18.86
CA ALA A 315 11.27 1.17 19.11
C ALA A 315 10.15 1.90 18.35
N LEU A 316 10.20 3.24 18.35
CA LEU A 316 9.12 4.10 17.88
C LEU A 316 9.33 4.57 16.44
N ALA A 317 10.53 5.00 16.09
CA ALA A 317 10.87 5.51 14.77
C ALA A 317 12.30 5.08 14.38
N PRO A 318 12.46 4.07 13.51
CA PRO A 318 13.76 3.48 13.21
C PRO A 318 14.78 4.53 12.74
N SER A 319 16.01 4.43 13.24
CA SER A 319 17.10 5.30 12.81
C SER A 319 17.44 5.06 11.33
N LEU A 320 18.13 6.02 10.68
CA LEU A 320 18.60 5.84 9.31
C LEU A 320 19.47 4.58 9.13
N SER A 321 20.30 4.24 10.12
CA SER A 321 21.08 2.99 10.14
C SER A 321 20.19 1.76 10.10
N THR A 322 19.13 1.74 10.90
CA THR A 322 18.16 0.64 10.96
C THR A 322 17.35 0.55 9.68
N LEU A 323 16.90 1.69 9.14
CA LEU A 323 16.25 1.76 7.83
C LEU A 323 17.14 1.20 6.70
N ARG A 324 18.45 1.54 6.68
CA ARG A 324 19.42 0.99 5.72
C ARG A 324 19.54 -0.53 5.82
N GLN A 325 19.48 -1.10 7.03
CA GLN A 325 19.53 -2.54 7.24
C GLN A 325 18.25 -3.23 6.75
N TYR A 326 17.08 -2.69 7.10
CA TYR A 326 15.80 -3.23 6.66
C TYR A 326 15.62 -3.20 5.15
N PHE A 327 16.03 -2.10 4.52
CA PHE A 327 15.88 -1.89 3.09
C PHE A 327 17.17 -2.21 2.32
N ALA A 328 18.08 -3.03 2.87
CA ALA A 328 19.34 -3.38 2.23
C ALA A 328 19.18 -4.03 0.85
N ALA A 329 18.06 -4.73 0.61
CA ALA A 329 17.72 -5.28 -0.70
C ALA A 329 17.50 -4.23 -1.79
N LEU A 330 17.26 -2.97 -1.41
CA LEU A 330 17.17 -1.84 -2.34
C LEU A 330 18.53 -1.23 -2.68
N HIS A 331 19.62 -1.64 -2.01
CA HIS A 331 20.95 -1.07 -2.25
C HIS A 331 21.32 -1.13 -3.74
N PRO A 332 21.95 -0.09 -4.33
CA PRO A 332 22.28 -0.07 -5.76
C PRO A 332 23.09 -1.29 -6.25
N SER A 333 23.91 -1.90 -5.38
CA SER A 333 24.67 -3.12 -5.70
C SER A 333 23.82 -4.36 -5.92
N ALA A 334 22.57 -4.39 -5.43
CA ALA A 334 21.61 -5.47 -5.69
C ALA A 334 21.01 -5.40 -7.11
N GLY A 335 21.40 -4.37 -7.88
CA GLY A 335 20.91 -4.11 -9.23
C GLY A 335 19.64 -3.25 -9.25
N CYS A 336 19.48 -2.48 -10.32
CA CYS A 336 18.24 -1.80 -10.64
C CYS A 336 17.45 -2.65 -11.66
N PRO A 337 16.14 -2.86 -11.46
CA PRO A 337 15.26 -3.35 -12.51
C PRO A 337 15.52 -2.51 -13.76
N ARG A 338 15.86 -3.17 -14.87
CA ARG A 338 15.94 -2.46 -16.14
C ARG A 338 14.57 -1.88 -16.39
N ALA A 339 14.46 -0.55 -16.55
CA ALA A 339 13.20 0.06 -16.95
C ALA A 339 12.74 -0.64 -18.24
N HIS A 340 11.71 -1.46 -18.15
CA HIS A 340 11.11 -2.09 -19.31
C HIS A 340 10.35 -0.97 -20.02
N GLY A 341 11.02 -0.25 -20.92
CA GLY A 341 10.32 0.58 -21.90
C GLY A 341 9.28 -0.30 -22.62
N SER A 342 8.18 0.29 -23.07
CA SER A 342 7.03 -0.40 -23.69
C SER A 342 7.33 -1.06 -25.05
N ALA A 343 8.57 -1.52 -25.27
CA ALA A 343 8.95 -2.40 -26.36
C ALA A 343 8.42 -3.82 -26.06
N SER A 344 7.19 -4.04 -26.53
CA SER A 344 6.28 -5.20 -26.45
C SER A 344 6.86 -6.63 -26.36
N ARG A 345 8.11 -6.90 -26.78
CA ARG A 345 8.69 -8.27 -26.79
C ARG A 345 9.52 -8.64 -25.56
N ALA A 346 10.40 -7.75 -25.07
CA ALA A 346 11.22 -8.05 -23.89
C ALA A 346 10.37 -8.14 -22.60
N ALA A 347 9.32 -7.32 -22.52
CA ALA A 347 8.33 -7.39 -21.44
C ALA A 347 7.56 -8.71 -21.45
N ALA A 348 7.24 -9.24 -22.63
CA ALA A 348 6.60 -10.55 -22.77
C ALA A 348 7.54 -11.68 -22.29
N CYS A 349 8.82 -11.72 -22.71
CA CYS A 349 9.79 -12.71 -22.22
C CYS A 349 9.90 -12.70 -20.69
N SER A 350 9.99 -11.50 -20.11
CA SER A 350 10.06 -11.31 -18.66
C SER A 350 8.80 -11.83 -17.97
N ALA A 351 7.61 -11.56 -18.53
CA ALA A 351 6.36 -12.08 -18.02
C ALA A 351 6.28 -13.62 -18.07
N TYR A 352 6.77 -14.25 -19.15
CA TYR A 352 6.84 -15.71 -19.25
C TYR A 352 7.76 -16.32 -18.20
N SER A 353 8.95 -15.75 -18.02
CA SER A 353 9.88 -16.21 -16.99
C SER A 353 9.25 -16.09 -15.60
N GLN A 354 8.63 -14.94 -15.30
CA GLN A 354 7.95 -14.70 -14.02
C GLN A 354 6.77 -15.67 -13.81
N LEU A 355 6.01 -15.99 -14.86
CA LEU A 355 4.91 -16.96 -14.80
C LEU A 355 5.41 -18.38 -14.55
N ASN A 356 6.46 -18.80 -15.27
CA ASN A 356 7.06 -20.11 -15.06
C ASN A 356 7.63 -20.23 -13.64
N ASP A 357 8.35 -19.21 -13.16
CA ASP A 357 8.85 -19.14 -11.79
C ASP A 357 7.70 -19.22 -10.78
N PHE A 358 6.59 -18.55 -11.05
CA PHE A 358 5.40 -18.55 -10.20
C PHE A 358 4.72 -19.92 -10.11
N LEU A 359 4.62 -20.64 -11.23
CA LEU A 359 3.97 -21.96 -11.29
C LEU A 359 4.87 -23.09 -10.77
N ASN A 360 6.19 -22.89 -10.77
CA ASN A 360 7.14 -23.86 -10.25
C ASN A 360 6.91 -24.15 -8.75
N PRO A 361 7.30 -25.35 -8.25
CA PRO A 361 7.24 -25.67 -6.83
C PRO A 361 8.02 -24.65 -5.99
N GLY A 362 7.34 -24.00 -5.06
CA GLY A 362 7.94 -22.93 -4.24
C GLY A 362 7.88 -21.53 -4.87
N GLY A 363 7.43 -21.41 -6.12
CA GLY A 363 7.23 -20.16 -6.85
C GLY A 363 6.25 -19.19 -6.19
N SER A 364 5.19 -19.74 -5.58
CA SER A 364 4.19 -19.00 -4.81
C SER A 364 4.55 -18.82 -3.33
N THR A 365 5.79 -19.11 -2.92
CA THR A 365 6.22 -18.87 -1.53
C THR A 365 6.30 -17.36 -1.26
N PRO A 366 6.08 -16.89 -0.01
CA PRO A 366 6.14 -15.47 0.34
C PRO A 366 7.46 -14.84 -0.08
N LYS A 367 8.59 -15.52 0.16
CA LYS A 367 9.92 -15.07 -0.23
C LYS A 367 10.10 -14.92 -1.74
N SER A 368 9.56 -15.86 -2.52
CA SER A 368 9.61 -15.83 -3.99
C SER A 368 8.77 -14.68 -4.54
N VAL A 369 7.52 -14.54 -4.08
CA VAL A 369 6.62 -13.45 -4.49
C VAL A 369 7.19 -12.08 -4.11
N ALA A 370 7.71 -11.93 -2.89
CA ALA A 370 8.39 -10.70 -2.46
C ALA A 370 9.61 -10.38 -3.33
N ALA A 371 10.44 -11.38 -3.65
CA ALA A 371 11.59 -11.18 -4.54
C ALA A 371 11.17 -10.79 -5.97
N ALA A 372 10.10 -11.40 -6.50
CA ALA A 372 9.56 -11.07 -7.82
C ALA A 372 9.07 -9.61 -7.87
N LEU A 373 8.29 -9.19 -6.87
CA LEU A 373 7.83 -7.80 -6.73
C LEU A 373 8.99 -6.81 -6.57
N ARG A 374 10.01 -7.14 -5.75
CA ARG A 374 11.22 -6.31 -5.59
C ARG A 374 12.04 -6.14 -6.88
N ARG A 375 11.98 -7.13 -7.78
CA ARG A 375 12.65 -7.06 -9.10
C ARG A 375 11.84 -6.31 -10.14
N GLY A 376 10.60 -5.94 -9.85
CA GLY A 376 9.66 -5.29 -10.76
C GLY A 376 8.73 -6.32 -11.40
N ALA A 377 7.43 -6.21 -11.12
CA ALA A 377 6.44 -7.06 -11.75
C ALA A 377 6.17 -6.60 -13.19
N SER A 378 6.14 -7.54 -14.12
CA SER A 378 5.58 -7.24 -15.45
C SER A 378 4.09 -6.91 -15.31
N PRO A 379 3.52 -6.02 -16.15
CA PRO A 379 2.11 -5.66 -16.08
C PRO A 379 1.18 -6.88 -16.08
N SER A 380 1.49 -7.89 -16.91
CA SER A 380 0.72 -9.13 -17.03
C SER A 380 0.78 -10.02 -15.78
N MET A 381 1.88 -9.97 -15.01
CA MET A 381 2.03 -10.78 -13.79
C MET A 381 1.58 -10.07 -12.52
N ARG A 382 1.47 -8.73 -12.54
CA ARG A 382 1.09 -7.94 -11.37
C ARG A 382 -0.21 -8.43 -10.74
N ARG A 383 -1.21 -8.76 -11.57
CA ARG A 383 -2.49 -9.35 -11.15
C ARG A 383 -2.34 -10.58 -10.24
N LEU A 384 -1.57 -11.58 -10.68
CA LEU A 384 -1.38 -12.83 -9.93
C LEU A 384 -0.46 -12.64 -8.72
N LEU A 385 0.58 -11.82 -8.86
CA LEU A 385 1.50 -11.52 -7.77
C LEU A 385 0.81 -10.74 -6.65
N TYR A 386 -0.07 -9.78 -6.98
CA TYR A 386 -0.84 -9.02 -5.99
C TYR A 386 -1.83 -9.93 -5.27
N ALA A 387 -2.54 -10.78 -6.01
CA ALA A 387 -3.43 -11.75 -5.40
C ALA A 387 -2.69 -12.63 -4.39
N ARG A 388 -1.50 -13.15 -4.72
CA ARG A 388 -0.70 -13.93 -3.77
C ARG A 388 -0.12 -13.09 -2.62
N ALA A 389 0.37 -11.89 -2.91
CA ALA A 389 0.91 -10.97 -1.90
C ALA A 389 -0.14 -10.62 -0.84
N LEU A 390 -1.38 -10.42 -1.28
CA LEU A 390 -2.54 -10.11 -0.47
C LEU A 390 -3.29 -11.36 0.01
N GLN A 391 -2.66 -12.54 -0.08
CA GLN A 391 -3.20 -13.79 0.46
C GLN A 391 -4.56 -14.22 -0.12
N LEU A 392 -4.89 -13.79 -1.35
CA LEU A 392 -6.08 -14.20 -2.08
C LEU A 392 -5.93 -15.62 -2.65
N GLN A 393 -7.03 -16.36 -2.67
CA GLN A 393 -7.09 -17.69 -3.26
C GLN A 393 -7.31 -17.58 -4.76
N LEU A 394 -6.49 -18.29 -5.53
CA LEU A 394 -6.63 -18.38 -6.98
C LEU A 394 -7.54 -19.56 -7.33
N VAL A 395 -8.35 -19.44 -8.38
CA VAL A 395 -9.26 -20.46 -8.90
C VAL A 395 -9.05 -20.56 -10.40
N VAL A 396 -9.12 -21.77 -10.95
CA VAL A 396 -9.06 -22.00 -12.39
C VAL A 396 -10.49 -22.05 -12.93
N LEU A 397 -10.80 -21.22 -13.92
CA LEU A 397 -12.12 -21.15 -14.53
C LEU A 397 -12.36 -22.35 -15.46
N GLU A 398 -13.45 -23.08 -15.22
CA GLU A 398 -13.93 -24.12 -16.13
C GLU A 398 -14.58 -23.46 -17.35
N GLY A 399 -14.23 -23.90 -18.55
CA GLY A 399 -14.53 -23.21 -19.81
C GLY A 399 -16.01 -22.94 -20.04
N GLY A 400 -16.44 -21.74 -19.69
CA GLY A 400 -17.73 -21.16 -20.04
C GLY A 400 -17.60 -19.65 -19.91
N SER A 401 -17.72 -18.93 -21.02
CA SER A 401 -17.76 -17.47 -21.04
C SER A 401 -18.76 -16.94 -20.03
N THR A 402 -18.30 -16.44 -18.89
CA THR A 402 -19.05 -15.50 -18.06
C THR A 402 -18.15 -14.33 -17.71
N ASN A 403 -17.83 -13.54 -18.74
CA ASN A 403 -17.70 -12.08 -18.75
C ASN A 403 -16.81 -11.71 -19.94
N ASN A 404 -17.44 -11.44 -21.08
CA ASN A 404 -16.83 -10.64 -22.12
C ASN A 404 -16.69 -9.20 -21.59
N ALA A 405 -15.63 -8.93 -20.84
CA ALA A 405 -15.12 -7.57 -20.70
C ALA A 405 -14.21 -7.31 -21.92
N PRO A 406 -14.56 -6.39 -22.83
CA PRO A 406 -13.74 -6.08 -24.00
C PRO A 406 -12.58 -5.18 -23.56
N GLY A 407 -11.46 -5.79 -23.18
CA GLY A 407 -10.19 -5.13 -22.96
C GLY A 407 -9.14 -5.73 -23.89
N GLU A 408 -8.95 -5.10 -25.05
CA GLU A 408 -8.09 -5.56 -26.13
C GLU A 408 -6.60 -5.52 -25.76
N LEU A 409 -5.98 -6.71 -25.68
CA LEU A 409 -4.64 -6.96 -26.21
C LEU A 409 -4.69 -8.30 -26.92
N HIS A 410 -5.12 -8.29 -28.18
CA HIS A 410 -5.02 -9.45 -29.08
C HIS A 410 -3.56 -9.67 -29.48
N GLY A 411 -2.91 -10.62 -28.81
CA GLY A 411 -1.63 -11.17 -29.21
C GLY A 411 -1.53 -12.62 -28.76
N SER A 412 -1.85 -13.55 -29.67
CA SER A 412 -1.84 -15.00 -29.43
C SER A 412 -0.49 -15.47 -28.87
N ASN A 413 -0.40 -15.71 -27.57
CA ASN A 413 0.69 -16.46 -26.94
C ASN A 413 0.17 -17.17 -25.67
N CYS A 414 0.71 -18.35 -25.35
CA CYS A 414 0.26 -19.27 -24.28
C CYS A 414 0.08 -18.62 -22.88
N GLY A 415 0.89 -17.63 -22.53
CA GLY A 415 0.85 -16.94 -21.23
C GLY A 415 -0.37 -16.05 -21.02
N ASP A 416 -0.94 -15.49 -22.09
CA ASP A 416 -2.20 -14.73 -22.02
C ASP A 416 -3.40 -15.69 -21.81
N VAL A 417 -3.31 -16.90 -22.36
CA VAL A 417 -4.31 -17.96 -22.14
C VAL A 417 -4.31 -18.42 -20.68
N ILE A 418 -3.13 -18.68 -20.09
CA ILE A 418 -3.01 -19.08 -18.67
C ILE A 418 -3.51 -17.96 -17.75
N GLY A 419 -3.12 -16.71 -18.00
CA GLY A 419 -3.58 -15.56 -17.24
C GLY A 419 -5.10 -15.41 -17.23
N ARG A 420 -5.76 -15.70 -18.36
CA ARG A 420 -7.24 -15.67 -18.47
C ARG A 420 -7.92 -16.87 -17.80
N CYS A 421 -7.24 -18.01 -17.67
CA CYS A 421 -7.79 -19.19 -17.02
C CYS A 421 -7.77 -19.11 -15.49
N VAL A 422 -6.98 -18.22 -14.89
CA VAL A 422 -6.88 -18.08 -13.44
C VAL A 422 -7.61 -16.82 -13.00
N SER A 423 -8.45 -16.94 -11.97
CA SER A 423 -9.16 -15.82 -11.35
C SER A 423 -9.02 -15.85 -9.82
N PHE A 424 -9.29 -14.73 -9.17
CA PHE A 424 -9.48 -14.64 -7.72
C PHE A 424 -10.71 -13.79 -7.37
N GLY A 425 -11.60 -13.59 -8.34
CA GLY A 425 -12.94 -13.08 -8.11
C GLY A 425 -13.71 -14.11 -7.30
N THR A 426 -14.46 -13.65 -6.29
CA THR A 426 -15.32 -14.54 -5.51
C THR A 426 -16.78 -14.15 -5.73
N SER A 427 -17.69 -15.13 -5.71
CA SER A 427 -19.13 -14.86 -5.79
C SER A 427 -19.62 -13.95 -4.66
N ARG A 428 -18.95 -14.00 -3.49
CA ARG A 428 -19.20 -13.09 -2.36
C ARG A 428 -18.93 -11.64 -2.74
N ASN A 429 -17.79 -11.36 -3.37
CA ASN A 429 -17.41 -10.03 -3.81
C ASN A 429 -18.35 -9.49 -4.87
N LEU A 430 -18.74 -10.33 -5.83
CA LEU A 430 -19.76 -9.99 -6.82
C LEU A 430 -21.11 -9.66 -6.17
N GLU A 431 -21.50 -10.42 -5.15
CA GLU A 431 -22.72 -10.20 -4.40
C GLU A 431 -22.66 -8.90 -3.57
N SER A 432 -21.52 -8.60 -2.92
CA SER A 432 -21.30 -7.31 -2.25
C SER A 432 -21.48 -6.15 -3.24
N MET A 433 -20.89 -6.24 -4.43
CA MET A 433 -21.07 -5.24 -5.48
C MET A 433 -22.53 -5.11 -5.91
N ARG A 434 -23.30 -6.19 -6.03
CA ARG A 434 -24.74 -6.13 -6.37
C ARG A 434 -25.56 -5.47 -5.26
N ARG A 435 -25.20 -5.72 -4.00
CA ARG A 435 -25.92 -5.19 -2.83
C ARG A 435 -25.70 -3.71 -2.56
N ARG A 436 -24.69 -3.07 -3.18
CA ARG A 436 -24.35 -1.65 -3.00
C ARG A 436 -25.55 -0.69 -3.11
N VAL A 437 -26.57 -1.06 -3.92
CA VAL A 437 -27.79 -0.26 -4.17
C VAL A 437 -28.92 -0.54 -3.17
N HIS A 438 -28.95 -1.73 -2.53
CA HIS A 438 -30.11 -2.22 -1.77
C HIS A 438 -29.75 -2.70 -0.35
N HIS A 439 -28.88 -1.97 0.37
CA HIS A 439 -28.56 -2.31 1.75
C HIS A 439 -29.65 -1.88 2.74
N LYS A 440 -30.22 -2.84 3.47
CA LYS A 440 -31.10 -2.59 4.61
C LYS A 440 -30.29 -2.73 5.91
N TYR A 441 -30.14 -1.63 6.64
CA TYR A 441 -29.55 -1.65 7.99
C TYR A 441 -30.65 -1.75 9.05
N ALA A 442 -30.36 -2.42 10.17
CA ALA A 442 -31.30 -2.56 11.28
C ALA A 442 -31.67 -1.21 11.91
N VAL A 443 -30.74 -0.24 11.86
CA VAL A 443 -30.93 1.11 12.41
C VAL A 443 -31.09 2.10 11.27
N LYS A 444 -32.25 2.76 11.16
CA LYS A 444 -32.53 3.78 10.12
C LYS A 444 -31.45 4.87 10.06
N GLY A 445 -30.93 5.30 11.22
CA GLY A 445 -29.87 6.30 11.29
C GLY A 445 -28.54 5.89 10.63
N MET A 446 -28.24 4.59 10.58
CA MET A 446 -27.05 4.05 9.91
C MET A 446 -27.23 4.02 8.40
N GLU A 447 -28.44 3.73 7.91
CA GLU A 447 -28.73 3.79 6.48
C GLU A 447 -28.50 5.21 5.92
N VAL A 448 -28.94 6.25 6.65
CA VAL A 448 -28.68 7.65 6.27
C VAL A 448 -27.18 7.97 6.30
N THR A 449 -26.45 7.53 7.35
CA THR A 449 -24.99 7.71 7.40
C THR A 449 -24.33 7.11 6.18
N VAL A 450 -24.69 5.88 5.81
CA VAL A 450 -24.09 5.18 4.67
C VAL A 450 -24.38 5.91 3.36
N LYS A 451 -25.59 6.40 3.14
CA LYS A 451 -25.93 7.20 1.96
C LYS A 451 -25.10 8.49 1.89
N VAL A 452 -24.87 9.16 3.02
CA VAL A 452 -23.96 10.31 3.10
C VAL A 452 -22.54 9.90 2.69
N LEU A 453 -22.00 8.81 3.24
CA LEU A 453 -20.64 8.37 2.92
C LEU A 453 -20.50 7.94 1.46
N GLN A 454 -21.51 7.28 0.87
CA GLN A 454 -21.52 6.97 -0.56
C GLN A 454 -21.56 8.24 -1.41
N ALA A 455 -22.33 9.27 -1.01
CA ALA A 455 -22.33 10.57 -1.70
C ALA A 455 -20.96 11.25 -1.61
N VAL A 456 -20.31 11.23 -0.45
CA VAL A 456 -18.94 11.74 -0.25
C VAL A 456 -17.96 11.06 -1.21
N VAL A 457 -18.02 9.73 -1.32
CA VAL A 457 -17.16 8.98 -2.26
C VAL A 457 -17.48 9.29 -3.72
N LYS A 458 -18.75 9.48 -4.09
CA LYS A 458 -19.13 9.87 -5.46
C LYS A 458 -18.55 11.23 -5.85
N VAL A 459 -18.67 12.22 -4.95
CA VAL A 459 -18.11 13.56 -5.18
C VAL A 459 -16.59 13.48 -5.25
N ASP A 460 -15.94 12.72 -4.35
CA ASP A 460 -14.49 12.48 -4.41
C ASP A 460 -14.06 11.90 -5.75
N ASN A 461 -14.79 10.90 -6.22
CA ASN A 461 -14.48 10.17 -7.43
C ASN A 461 -14.57 11.10 -8.64
N MET A 462 -15.63 11.90 -8.71
CA MET A 462 -15.81 12.88 -9.78
C MET A 462 -14.67 13.89 -9.81
N GLN A 463 -14.26 14.44 -8.66
CA GLN A 463 -13.20 15.45 -8.59
C GLN A 463 -11.78 14.88 -8.71
N SER A 464 -11.52 13.70 -8.12
CA SER A 464 -10.17 13.14 -8.04
C SER A 464 -9.86 12.22 -9.21
N VAL A 465 -10.81 11.38 -9.62
CA VAL A 465 -10.63 10.44 -10.74
C VAL A 465 -11.13 11.07 -12.04
N GLY A 466 -12.28 11.73 -12.03
CA GLY A 466 -12.88 12.35 -13.22
C GLY A 466 -12.04 13.49 -13.80
N ASP A 467 -11.50 14.37 -12.95
CA ASP A 467 -10.62 15.46 -13.39
C ASP A 467 -9.16 15.02 -13.58
N SER A 468 -8.84 13.74 -13.31
CA SER A 468 -7.47 13.24 -13.46
C SER A 468 -7.18 12.82 -14.90
N ASP A 469 -6.15 13.44 -15.46
CA ASP A 469 -5.54 13.06 -16.74
C ASP A 469 -5.08 11.59 -16.81
N ARG A 470 -4.80 10.97 -15.67
CA ARG A 470 -4.28 9.60 -15.55
C ARG A 470 -5.37 8.55 -15.33
N TYR A 471 -6.53 8.92 -14.81
CA TYR A 471 -7.51 7.95 -14.29
C TYR A 471 -8.95 8.16 -14.77
N PHE A 472 -9.27 9.24 -15.49
CA PHE A 472 -10.64 9.57 -15.93
C PHE A 472 -11.37 8.42 -16.65
N ILE A 473 -10.63 7.53 -17.33
CA ILE A 473 -11.19 6.37 -18.03
C ILE A 473 -11.84 5.33 -17.10
N PHE A 474 -11.57 5.38 -15.79
CA PHE A 474 -12.06 4.42 -14.81
C PHE A 474 -13.12 5.00 -13.88
N LEU A 475 -13.69 6.16 -14.22
CA LEU A 475 -14.63 6.89 -13.37
C LEU A 475 -15.79 6.00 -12.88
N ASP A 476 -16.40 5.25 -13.78
CA ASP A 476 -17.56 4.40 -13.46
C ASP A 476 -17.16 3.20 -12.59
N GLU A 477 -16.03 2.56 -12.92
CA GLU A 477 -15.50 1.43 -12.15
C GLU A 477 -15.11 1.86 -10.74
N THR A 478 -14.40 2.97 -10.58
CA THR A 478 -13.94 3.45 -9.27
C THR A 478 -15.10 3.92 -8.40
N GLU A 479 -16.15 4.52 -8.99
CA GLU A 479 -17.37 4.85 -8.26
C GLU A 479 -18.03 3.57 -7.72
N ALA A 480 -18.21 2.56 -8.57
CA ALA A 480 -18.85 1.31 -8.20
C ALA A 480 -18.06 0.59 -7.10
N LEU A 481 -16.73 0.54 -7.22
CA LEU A 481 -15.85 -0.08 -6.23
C LEU A 481 -15.83 0.69 -4.91
N GLY A 482 -15.68 2.02 -4.94
CA GLY A 482 -15.61 2.86 -3.76
C GLY A 482 -16.92 2.88 -2.96
N THR A 483 -18.06 3.01 -3.65
CA THR A 483 -19.38 2.98 -3.00
C THR A 483 -19.71 1.60 -2.41
N THR A 484 -19.18 0.52 -2.99
CA THR A 484 -19.29 -0.85 -2.44
C THR A 484 -18.37 -1.00 -1.22
N LEU A 485 -17.14 -0.48 -1.28
CA LEU A 485 -16.16 -0.61 -0.21
C LEU A 485 -16.67 0.00 1.11
N ILE A 486 -17.33 1.15 1.05
CA ILE A 486 -17.85 1.85 2.24
C ILE A 486 -18.98 1.08 2.94
N VAL A 487 -19.76 0.28 2.22
CA VAL A 487 -20.89 -0.48 2.78
C VAL A 487 -20.48 -1.85 3.30
N ASP A 488 -19.32 -2.34 2.88
CA ASP A 488 -18.87 -3.70 3.14
C ASP A 488 -18.26 -3.85 4.53
N LYS A 489 -18.97 -4.60 5.38
CA LYS A 489 -18.55 -4.91 6.76
C LYS A 489 -17.41 -5.91 6.83
N ASP A 490 -17.20 -6.70 5.79
CA ASP A 490 -16.16 -7.72 5.78
C ASP A 490 -14.77 -7.10 5.81
N VAL A 491 -14.64 -5.86 5.31
CA VAL A 491 -13.39 -5.08 5.34
C VAL A 491 -12.89 -4.94 6.77
N SER A 492 -13.73 -4.48 7.70
CA SER A 492 -13.36 -4.32 9.11
C SER A 492 -13.40 -5.64 9.88
N ASP A 493 -14.48 -6.42 9.69
CA ASP A 493 -14.78 -7.57 10.55
C ASP A 493 -13.88 -8.78 10.24
N VAL A 494 -13.52 -8.97 8.98
CA VAL A 494 -12.74 -10.12 8.52
C VAL A 494 -11.34 -9.70 8.14
N HIS A 495 -11.18 -8.76 7.20
CA HIS A 495 -9.89 -8.47 6.60
C HIS A 495 -8.96 -7.73 7.58
N LEU A 496 -9.38 -6.58 8.10
CA LEU A 496 -8.56 -5.77 9.01
C LEU A 496 -8.24 -6.52 10.31
N LYS A 497 -9.26 -7.10 10.96
CA LYS A 497 -9.08 -7.89 12.20
C LYS A 497 -8.12 -9.06 11.99
N SER A 498 -8.27 -9.82 10.91
CA SER A 498 -7.37 -10.94 10.62
C SER A 498 -5.93 -10.47 10.37
N THR A 499 -5.74 -9.36 9.66
CA THR A 499 -4.39 -8.87 9.36
C THR A 499 -3.70 -8.28 10.56
N LEU A 500 -4.37 -7.46 11.37
CA LEU A 500 -3.79 -6.93 12.60
C LEU A 500 -3.40 -8.06 13.57
N ALA A 501 -4.23 -9.11 13.68
CA ALA A 501 -3.88 -10.29 14.45
C ALA A 501 -2.63 -11.01 13.90
N GLN A 502 -2.51 -11.17 12.57
CA GLN A 502 -1.31 -11.74 11.93
C GLN A 502 -0.05 -10.89 12.18
N LEU A 503 -0.20 -9.56 12.27
CA LEU A 503 0.88 -8.63 12.60
C LEU A 503 1.23 -8.60 14.11
N GLY A 504 0.58 -9.42 14.92
CA GLY A 504 0.81 -9.52 16.37
C GLY A 504 0.21 -8.36 17.16
N ARG A 505 -0.88 -7.74 16.68
CA ARG A 505 -1.60 -6.71 17.43
C ARG A 505 -2.54 -7.34 18.47
N PRO A 506 -2.60 -6.81 19.70
CA PRO A 506 -3.48 -7.34 20.72
C PRO A 506 -4.96 -7.06 20.36
N PRO A 507 -5.88 -8.01 20.64
CA PRO A 507 -7.28 -7.92 20.22
C PRO A 507 -8.00 -6.71 20.82
N GLU A 508 -7.63 -6.31 22.04
CA GLU A 508 -8.18 -5.17 22.77
C GLU A 508 -7.96 -3.83 22.03
N GLN A 509 -6.94 -3.75 21.16
CA GLN A 509 -6.60 -2.52 20.44
C GLN A 509 -7.02 -2.54 18.97
N ILE A 510 -7.52 -3.66 18.43
CA ILE A 510 -7.96 -3.69 17.03
C ILE A 510 -9.09 -2.69 16.80
N GLU A 511 -10.00 -2.56 17.76
CA GLU A 511 -11.09 -1.59 17.74
C GLU A 511 -10.57 -0.13 17.63
N SER A 512 -9.38 0.17 18.14
CA SER A 512 -8.81 1.52 18.06
C SER A 512 -8.31 1.93 16.66
N TYR A 513 -8.16 0.97 15.73
CA TYR A 513 -7.91 1.26 14.31
C TYR A 513 -9.20 1.65 13.58
N LEU A 514 -10.36 1.34 14.16
CA LEU A 514 -11.64 1.59 13.54
C LEU A 514 -12.13 3.01 13.84
N VAL A 515 -12.86 3.57 12.89
CA VAL A 515 -13.48 4.89 13.01
C VAL A 515 -14.91 4.75 13.53
N TYR A 516 -15.19 5.43 14.63
CA TYR A 516 -16.52 5.55 15.20
C TYR A 516 -17.10 6.94 14.96
N LEU A 517 -18.42 7.03 14.92
CA LEU A 517 -19.16 8.27 14.93
C LEU A 517 -20.01 8.39 16.19
N LEU A 518 -20.06 9.60 16.75
CA LEU A 518 -20.89 9.98 17.88
C LEU A 518 -22.27 10.38 17.37
N HIS A 519 -23.32 9.81 17.96
CA HIS A 519 -24.68 10.29 17.74
C HIS A 519 -25.09 11.29 18.82
N ALA A 520 -25.81 12.33 18.42
CA ALA A 520 -26.60 13.14 19.33
C ALA A 520 -28.02 12.57 19.29
N ASP A 521 -28.39 11.77 20.27
CA ASP A 521 -29.77 11.33 20.39
C ASP A 521 -30.66 12.57 20.63
N VAL A 522 -31.66 12.77 19.77
CA VAL A 522 -32.77 13.68 20.07
C VAL A 522 -33.50 13.05 21.26
N PRO A 523 -33.64 13.74 22.41
CA PRO A 523 -34.41 13.18 23.52
C PRO A 523 -35.85 13.00 23.04
N SER A 524 -36.26 11.75 22.86
CA SER A 524 -37.66 11.40 22.65
C SER A 524 -38.47 11.92 23.83
N ALA A 525 -39.45 12.78 23.55
CA ALA A 525 -40.24 13.50 24.54
C ALA A 525 -41.14 12.63 25.44
N ASP A 526 -41.08 11.30 25.33
CA ASP A 526 -42.01 10.37 26.01
C ASP A 526 -41.41 9.56 27.18
N ALA A 527 -40.18 9.83 27.61
CA ALA A 527 -39.63 9.21 28.82
C ALA A 527 -39.80 10.09 30.06
N GLY A 528 -41.06 10.37 30.40
CA GLY A 528 -41.44 10.96 31.68
C GLY A 528 -41.28 9.97 32.83
N GLN A 529 -40.59 10.42 33.88
CA GLN A 529 -40.60 9.88 35.25
C GLN A 529 -39.93 8.52 35.49
N GLN A 530 -38.62 8.57 35.77
CA GLN A 530 -38.05 8.11 37.05
C GLN A 530 -36.58 8.52 37.12
N ARG A 531 -36.32 9.68 37.75
CA ARG A 531 -34.99 10.11 38.19
C ARG A 531 -34.90 9.86 39.68
N THR A 532 -34.01 8.96 40.10
CA THR A 532 -33.08 9.26 41.20
C THR A 532 -31.87 8.33 41.18
N GLN A 533 -30.68 8.93 41.19
CA GLN A 533 -29.36 8.36 41.49
C GLN A 533 -28.67 7.51 40.40
N GLN A 534 -28.13 8.17 39.37
CA GLN A 534 -26.88 7.78 38.69
C GLN A 534 -26.33 8.99 37.92
N GLN A 535 -25.54 9.83 38.61
CA GLN A 535 -24.72 10.87 38.00
C GLN A 535 -23.31 10.31 37.75
N HIS A 536 -23.09 9.75 36.55
CA HIS A 536 -21.82 9.74 35.77
C HIS A 536 -21.82 8.62 34.71
N GLN A 537 -22.64 8.77 33.66
CA GLN A 537 -22.38 8.21 32.32
C GLN A 537 -23.53 8.63 31.40
N GLN A 538 -23.41 9.83 30.82
CA GLN A 538 -24.11 10.10 29.56
C GLN A 538 -23.38 9.29 28.48
N THR A 539 -23.78 8.03 28.30
CA THR A 539 -23.32 7.17 27.20
C THR A 539 -23.85 7.73 25.89
N LYS A 540 -23.10 8.66 25.27
CA LYS A 540 -23.27 8.96 23.83
C LYS A 540 -23.09 7.64 23.07
N THR A 541 -24.16 7.19 22.41
CA THR A 541 -24.16 5.96 21.61
C THR A 541 -23.15 6.11 20.47
N GLN A 542 -22.05 5.36 20.52
CA GLN A 542 -21.02 5.31 19.47
C GLN A 542 -21.43 4.27 18.43
N HIS A 543 -21.32 4.61 17.14
CA HIS A 543 -21.56 3.66 16.06
C HIS A 543 -20.32 3.49 15.19
N LEU A 544 -19.95 2.23 14.95
CA LEU A 544 -18.86 1.82 14.06
C LEU A 544 -19.25 1.98 12.59
N LEU A 545 -18.38 2.56 11.76
CA LEU A 545 -18.62 2.60 10.30
C LEU A 545 -18.59 1.19 9.70
N PRO A 546 -19.44 0.86 8.70
CA PRO A 546 -19.49 -0.50 8.15
C PRO A 546 -18.12 -1.00 7.67
N SER A 547 -17.41 -0.22 6.85
CA SER A 547 -16.07 -0.56 6.39
C SER A 547 -14.95 -0.33 7.42
N GLY A 548 -15.28 0.26 8.57
CA GLY A 548 -14.34 0.59 9.64
C GLY A 548 -13.50 1.86 9.42
N PHE A 549 -13.61 2.54 8.28
CA PHE A 549 -12.88 3.77 8.00
C PHE A 549 -13.76 4.86 7.39
N PHE A 550 -13.30 6.12 7.45
CA PHE A 550 -13.98 7.27 6.85
C PHE A 550 -13.28 7.66 5.54
N PRO A 551 -14.03 7.91 4.44
CA PRO A 551 -13.43 8.35 3.18
C PRO A 551 -12.91 9.80 3.33
N VAL A 552 -11.60 9.95 3.45
CA VAL A 552 -10.93 11.25 3.39
C VAL A 552 -10.78 11.71 1.94
N GLU A 553 -10.49 12.99 1.73
CA GLU A 553 -10.25 13.55 0.39
C GLU A 553 -9.26 12.71 -0.42
N LYS A 554 -9.53 12.52 -1.71
CA LYS A 554 -8.76 11.72 -2.67
C LYS A 554 -8.66 10.24 -2.33
N CYS A 555 -9.52 9.71 -1.47
CA CYS A 555 -9.52 8.27 -1.15
C CYS A 555 -9.77 7.38 -2.38
N THR A 556 -10.50 7.86 -3.37
CA THR A 556 -10.77 7.14 -4.63
C THR A 556 -9.52 6.96 -5.50
N LEU A 557 -8.48 7.78 -5.31
CA LEU A 557 -7.18 7.58 -5.96
C LEU A 557 -6.45 6.33 -5.46
N LEU A 558 -6.82 5.76 -4.31
CA LEU A 558 -6.31 4.45 -3.88
C LEU A 558 -6.97 3.28 -4.64
N ILE A 559 -8.05 3.54 -5.37
CA ILE A 559 -8.82 2.54 -6.12
C ILE A 559 -8.40 2.57 -7.60
N ALA A 560 -8.33 3.75 -8.21
CA ALA A 560 -8.11 3.89 -9.65
C ALA A 560 -6.88 3.14 -10.23
N PRO A 561 -5.70 3.11 -9.56
CA PRO A 561 -4.55 2.36 -10.06
C PRO A 561 -4.78 0.85 -10.18
N ILE A 562 -5.74 0.29 -9.43
CA ILE A 562 -6.07 -1.14 -9.45
C ILE A 562 -6.74 -1.52 -10.78
N CYS A 563 -7.44 -0.58 -11.42
CA CYS A 563 -8.07 -0.79 -12.72
C CYS A 563 -7.02 -1.02 -13.84
N TYR A 564 -5.77 -0.55 -13.67
CA TYR A 564 -4.66 -0.90 -14.55
C TYR A 564 -4.09 -2.31 -14.32
N ILE A 565 -4.46 -3.00 -13.24
CA ILE A 565 -3.93 -4.32 -12.87
C ILE A 565 -4.81 -5.44 -13.45
N THR A 566 -6.13 -5.30 -13.36
CA THR A 566 -7.08 -6.28 -13.88
C THR A 566 -8.31 -5.56 -14.45
N GLY A 567 -8.82 -6.07 -15.57
CA GLY A 567 -10.05 -5.55 -16.21
C GLY A 567 -11.34 -6.18 -15.68
N ASP A 568 -11.25 -7.21 -14.82
CA ASP A 568 -12.44 -7.80 -14.21
C ASP A 568 -12.82 -7.05 -12.92
N THR A 569 -14.01 -6.46 -12.89
CA THR A 569 -14.48 -5.66 -11.75
C THR A 569 -14.57 -6.47 -10.46
N THR A 570 -14.88 -7.77 -10.53
CA THR A 570 -14.95 -8.62 -9.33
C THR A 570 -13.57 -8.80 -8.70
N GLU A 571 -12.55 -9.01 -9.52
CA GLU A 571 -11.17 -9.05 -9.09
C GLU A 571 -10.62 -7.69 -8.64
N GLN A 572 -10.97 -6.61 -9.34
CA GLN A 572 -10.66 -5.26 -8.89
C GLN A 572 -11.17 -5.07 -7.45
N TYR A 573 -12.43 -5.46 -7.18
CA TYR A 573 -12.99 -5.39 -5.84
C TYR A 573 -12.26 -6.29 -4.83
N SER A 574 -11.90 -7.52 -5.22
CA SER A 574 -11.08 -8.40 -4.38
C SER A 574 -9.75 -7.74 -3.97
N LEU A 575 -9.08 -7.06 -4.91
CA LEU A 575 -7.82 -6.35 -4.64
C LEU A 575 -8.04 -5.10 -3.77
N VAL A 576 -9.08 -4.31 -4.06
CA VAL A 576 -9.45 -3.12 -3.29
C VAL A 576 -9.67 -3.48 -1.82
N VAL A 577 -10.55 -4.44 -1.54
CA VAL A 577 -10.87 -4.89 -0.17
C VAL A 577 -9.62 -5.40 0.54
N ALA A 578 -8.78 -6.18 -0.16
CA ALA A 578 -7.57 -6.72 0.43
C ALA A 578 -6.50 -5.64 0.70
N LEU A 579 -6.31 -4.68 -0.20
CA LEU A 579 -5.38 -3.56 0.00
C LEU A 579 -5.82 -2.65 1.14
N PHE A 580 -7.11 -2.31 1.21
CA PHE A 580 -7.65 -1.54 2.33
C PHE A 580 -7.53 -2.30 3.64
N GLY A 581 -8.00 -3.55 3.68
CA GLY A 581 -7.96 -4.37 4.88
C GLY A 581 -6.54 -4.67 5.40
N GLN A 582 -5.53 -4.71 4.52
CA GLN A 582 -4.16 -5.08 4.92
C GLN A 582 -3.20 -3.90 5.09
N LEU A 583 -3.35 -2.84 4.30
CA LEU A 583 -2.40 -1.73 4.22
C LEU A 583 -3.09 -0.39 4.49
N TRP A 584 -4.04 0.02 3.65
CA TRP A 584 -4.49 1.42 3.63
C TRP A 584 -5.31 1.80 4.86
N CYS A 585 -6.10 0.90 5.44
CA CYS A 585 -6.82 1.19 6.69
C CYS A 585 -5.89 1.55 7.86
N ARG A 586 -4.63 1.09 7.84
CA ARG A 586 -3.62 1.46 8.84
C ARG A 586 -3.15 2.91 8.72
N LEU A 587 -3.58 3.64 7.68
CA LEU A 587 -3.30 5.07 7.48
C LEU A 587 -4.55 5.96 7.61
N GLN A 588 -5.77 5.39 7.63
CA GLN A 588 -7.06 6.14 7.57
C GLN A 588 -7.46 6.87 8.87
N GLY A 589 -6.49 7.29 9.70
CA GLY A 589 -6.72 8.01 10.94
C GLY A 589 -5.48 8.04 11.85
N PRO A 590 -5.61 8.53 13.11
CA PRO A 590 -4.51 8.57 14.08
C PRO A 590 -4.14 7.16 14.61
N THR A 591 -3.46 6.39 13.76
CA THR A 591 -2.98 5.03 14.01
C THR A 591 -1.49 5.01 14.40
N PRO A 592 -1.00 3.95 15.06
CA PRO A 592 0.43 3.78 15.34
C PRO A 592 1.29 3.89 14.07
N GLU A 593 0.92 3.20 12.99
CA GLU A 593 1.67 3.22 11.73
C GLU A 593 1.74 4.60 11.09
N LEU A 594 0.64 5.37 11.10
CA LEU A 594 0.66 6.73 10.57
C LEU A 594 1.58 7.63 11.40
N ALA A 595 1.55 7.51 12.73
CA ALA A 595 2.44 8.26 13.62
C ALA A 595 3.92 7.90 13.36
N GLN A 596 4.24 6.62 13.22
CA GLN A 596 5.59 6.19 12.85
C GLN A 596 6.01 6.79 11.51
N CYS A 597 5.12 6.80 10.51
CA CYS A 597 5.42 7.40 9.22
C CYS A 597 5.73 8.89 9.35
N CYS A 598 4.95 9.64 10.13
CA CYS A 598 5.20 11.05 10.38
C CYS A 598 6.56 11.30 11.05
N TRP A 599 6.91 10.51 12.06
CA TRP A 599 8.20 10.65 12.76
C TRP A 599 9.40 10.27 11.89
N ILE A 600 9.29 9.20 11.09
CA ILE A 600 10.33 8.81 10.13
C ILE A 600 10.54 9.93 9.11
N PHE A 601 9.46 10.48 8.55
CA PHE A 601 9.55 11.57 7.59
C PHE A 601 10.28 12.78 8.19
N GLU A 602 9.80 13.27 9.34
CA GLU A 602 10.38 14.41 10.06
C GLU A 602 11.87 14.20 10.36
N SER A 603 12.24 13.03 10.88
CA SER A 603 13.64 12.70 11.18
C SER A 603 14.52 12.72 9.93
N LEU A 604 14.02 12.23 8.79
CA LEU A 604 14.78 12.19 7.54
C LEU A 604 14.93 13.59 6.91
N VAL A 605 13.84 14.37 6.83
CA VAL A 605 13.91 15.70 6.21
C VAL A 605 14.72 16.68 7.05
N VAL A 606 14.62 16.62 8.38
CA VAL A 606 15.48 17.43 9.26
C VAL A 606 16.94 17.06 9.07
N ARG A 607 17.26 15.76 8.95
CA ARG A 607 18.65 15.32 8.76
C ARG A 607 19.27 15.80 7.45
N PHE A 608 18.53 15.75 6.35
CA PHE A 608 19.08 15.97 5.00
C PHE A 608 18.73 17.33 4.38
N ALA A 609 17.75 18.04 4.93
CA ALA A 609 17.22 19.28 4.37
C ALA A 609 16.77 20.27 5.47
N ALA A 610 17.49 20.33 6.60
CA ALA A 610 17.18 21.24 7.71
C ALA A 610 16.91 22.70 7.28
N PRO A 611 17.71 23.32 6.38
CA PRO A 611 17.46 24.71 5.96
C PRO A 611 16.11 24.87 5.26
N ALA A 612 15.77 23.97 4.32
CA ALA A 612 14.48 23.95 3.66
C ALA A 612 13.32 23.72 4.62
N CYS A 613 13.47 22.81 5.60
CA CYS A 613 12.46 22.59 6.64
C CYS A 613 12.21 23.83 7.49
N LEU A 614 13.28 24.52 7.91
CA LEU A 614 13.20 25.75 8.68
C LEU A 614 12.52 26.85 7.86
N HIS A 615 12.91 27.02 6.60
CA HIS A 615 12.31 27.99 5.68
C HIS A 615 10.81 27.73 5.47
N ALA A 616 10.44 26.50 5.11
CA ALA A 616 9.05 26.10 4.91
C ALA A 616 8.19 26.34 6.16
N THR A 617 8.70 25.97 7.33
CA THR A 617 7.96 26.09 8.60
C THR A 617 7.86 27.54 9.09
N ARG A 618 8.94 28.32 8.99
CA ARG A 618 9.03 29.65 9.61
C ARG A 618 8.73 30.80 8.66
N ALA A 619 9.29 30.78 7.46
CA ALA A 619 9.06 31.80 6.46
C ALA A 619 7.73 31.58 5.73
N LEU A 620 7.48 30.34 5.27
CA LEU A 620 6.30 30.03 4.47
C LEU A 620 5.08 29.62 5.31
N ARG A 621 5.26 29.34 6.62
CA ARG A 621 4.20 28.87 7.53
C ARG A 621 3.49 27.59 7.06
N TYR A 622 4.22 26.75 6.33
CA TYR A 622 3.72 25.48 5.80
C TYR A 622 4.69 24.35 6.14
N PRO A 623 4.46 23.61 7.24
CA PRO A 623 5.34 22.51 7.64
C PRO A 623 5.39 21.39 6.58
N PRO A 624 6.58 20.87 6.23
CA PRO A 624 6.71 19.82 5.22
C PRO A 624 5.87 18.56 5.47
N LEU A 625 5.61 18.22 6.74
CA LEU A 625 4.81 17.05 7.11
C LEU A 625 3.36 17.15 6.59
N ARG A 626 2.79 18.36 6.49
CA ARG A 626 1.45 18.56 5.93
C ARG A 626 1.38 18.09 4.47
N LEU A 627 2.39 18.42 3.67
CA LEU A 627 2.55 17.95 2.30
C LEU A 627 2.76 16.43 2.24
N ALA A 628 3.66 15.91 3.07
CA ALA A 628 3.97 14.49 3.09
C ALA A 628 2.76 13.63 3.48
N LEU A 629 1.93 14.10 4.40
CA LEU A 629 0.74 13.37 4.83
C LEU A 629 -0.21 13.16 3.65
N ARG A 630 -0.43 14.17 2.80
CA ARG A 630 -1.26 14.05 1.58
C ARG A 630 -0.73 12.97 0.63
N TRP A 631 0.59 12.90 0.46
CA TRP A 631 1.20 11.85 -0.37
C TRP A 631 1.05 10.46 0.24
N MET A 632 1.25 10.32 1.56
CA MET A 632 1.12 9.03 2.25
C MET A 632 -0.32 8.52 2.24
N MET A 633 -1.31 9.40 2.45
CA MET A 633 -2.75 9.06 2.46
C MET A 633 -3.26 8.60 1.09
N THR A 634 -2.72 9.15 0.01
CA THR A 634 -3.04 8.73 -1.38
C THR A 634 -2.08 7.67 -1.91
N ALA A 635 -1.15 7.18 -1.07
CA ALA A 635 -0.06 6.28 -1.48
C ALA A 635 0.66 6.75 -2.76
N PHE A 636 0.83 8.08 -2.91
CA PHE A 636 1.41 8.80 -4.04
C PHE A 636 0.61 8.77 -5.37
N ALA A 637 -0.63 8.28 -5.36
CA ALA A 637 -1.46 8.22 -6.57
C ALA A 637 -1.77 9.60 -7.17
N ASP A 638 -1.81 10.64 -6.35
CA ASP A 638 -2.01 12.04 -6.78
C ASP A 638 -0.77 12.62 -7.49
N VAL A 639 0.42 12.04 -7.27
CA VAL A 639 1.70 12.65 -7.70
C VAL A 639 2.42 11.84 -8.77
N LEU A 640 2.45 10.52 -8.65
CA LEU A 640 3.24 9.66 -9.54
C LEU A 640 2.47 9.24 -10.79
N GLU A 641 3.21 9.02 -11.87
CA GLU A 641 2.70 8.32 -13.05
C GLU A 641 2.26 6.90 -12.70
N PRO A 642 1.17 6.36 -13.30
CA PRO A 642 0.62 5.05 -12.92
C PRO A 642 1.66 3.92 -12.94
N ASN A 643 2.56 3.92 -13.92
CA ASN A 643 3.62 2.90 -13.98
C ASN A 643 4.64 3.02 -12.83
N GLU A 644 5.03 4.25 -12.47
CA GLU A 644 5.96 4.47 -11.35
C GLU A 644 5.28 4.20 -10.00
N LEU A 645 4.01 4.58 -9.89
CA LEU A 645 3.15 4.29 -8.74
C LEU A 645 3.03 2.78 -8.50
N LEU A 646 2.71 2.01 -9.53
CA LEU A 646 2.59 0.56 -9.40
C LEU A 646 3.94 -0.10 -9.08
N ASN A 647 5.07 0.43 -9.58
CA ASN A 647 6.39 -0.04 -9.14
C ASN A 647 6.66 0.27 -7.66
N LEU A 648 6.18 1.40 -7.14
CA LEU A 648 6.24 1.70 -5.71
C LEU A 648 5.36 0.74 -4.91
N TRP A 649 4.13 0.46 -5.37
CA TRP A 649 3.24 -0.49 -4.71
C TRP A 649 3.76 -1.92 -4.76
N ASP A 650 4.47 -2.32 -5.83
CA ASP A 650 5.18 -3.58 -5.89
C ASP A 650 6.21 -3.68 -4.73
N LEU A 651 6.96 -2.61 -4.47
CA LEU A 651 7.88 -2.55 -3.33
C LEU A 651 7.13 -2.62 -1.99
N VAL A 652 6.09 -1.82 -1.79
CA VAL A 652 5.29 -1.85 -0.55
C VAL A 652 4.76 -3.26 -0.29
N LEU A 653 4.14 -3.90 -1.29
CA LEU A 653 3.63 -5.26 -1.16
C LEU A 653 4.74 -6.28 -0.89
N SER A 654 5.92 -6.11 -1.48
CA SER A 654 7.02 -7.03 -1.23
C SER A 654 7.45 -7.06 0.23
N TYR A 655 7.51 -5.89 0.87
CA TYR A 655 7.84 -5.77 2.29
C TYR A 655 6.65 -6.12 3.18
N HIS A 656 5.41 -5.92 2.73
CA HIS A 656 4.21 -6.37 3.43
C HIS A 656 4.16 -7.89 3.58
N ILE A 657 4.53 -8.62 2.52
CA ILE A 657 4.66 -10.07 2.59
C ILE A 657 5.69 -10.46 3.66
N GLU A 658 6.84 -9.78 3.70
CA GLU A 658 7.86 -10.06 4.71
C GLU A 658 7.37 -9.71 6.11
N GLU A 659 6.67 -8.58 6.28
CA GLU A 659 6.07 -8.13 7.54
C GLU A 659 5.10 -9.18 8.09
N VAL A 660 4.13 -9.63 7.28
CA VAL A 660 3.09 -10.60 7.68
C VAL A 660 3.66 -11.97 8.00
N PHE A 661 4.64 -12.46 7.24
CA PHE A 661 5.19 -13.82 7.38
C PHE A 661 6.42 -13.89 8.31
N SER A 662 6.82 -12.80 8.96
CA SER A 662 7.97 -12.75 9.88
C SER A 662 7.68 -13.33 11.28
N GLY A 663 6.41 -13.37 11.68
CA GLY A 663 5.98 -13.74 13.02
C GLY A 663 6.31 -12.72 14.12
N HIS A 664 7.11 -11.68 13.84
CA HIS A 664 7.52 -10.65 14.80
C HIS A 664 7.61 -9.29 14.10
N THR A 665 6.69 -8.38 14.40
CA THR A 665 6.71 -7.00 13.86
C THR A 665 7.31 -6.03 14.88
N SER A 666 7.88 -4.92 14.41
CA SER A 666 8.46 -3.89 15.28
C SER A 666 7.49 -3.39 16.35
N LEU A 667 6.22 -3.24 15.98
CA LEU A 667 5.15 -2.76 16.83
C LEU A 667 4.59 -3.81 17.80
N SER A 668 4.84 -5.11 17.58
CA SER A 668 4.46 -6.18 18.52
C SER A 668 5.49 -6.42 19.61
N LEU A 669 6.71 -5.87 19.49
CA LEU A 669 7.77 -6.04 20.48
C LEU A 669 7.64 -5.03 21.64
N PRO A 670 8.10 -5.37 22.86
CA PRO A 670 8.20 -4.42 23.96
C PRO A 670 9.14 -3.25 23.66
N MET A 671 8.83 -2.04 24.17
CA MET A 671 9.68 -0.87 23.96
C MET A 671 11.11 -1.06 24.49
N CYS A 672 11.29 -1.81 25.59
CA CYS A 672 12.59 -2.10 26.19
C CYS A 672 13.43 -3.14 25.42
N ALA A 673 12.81 -3.94 24.54
CA ALA A 673 13.49 -4.98 23.76
C ALA A 673 14.23 -4.40 22.54
N CYS A 674 13.78 -3.24 22.06
CA CYS A 674 14.35 -2.50 20.94
C CYS A 674 15.50 -1.60 21.42
N GLY A 675 16.69 -2.17 21.66
CA GLY A 675 17.86 -1.34 22.00
C GLY A 675 19.08 -2.00 22.65
N ARG A 676 19.05 -3.31 22.94
CA ARG A 676 20.21 -4.01 23.54
C ARG A 676 20.67 -5.17 22.68
N SER A 677 21.62 -4.93 21.77
CA SER A 677 22.51 -5.99 21.29
C SER A 677 23.93 -5.48 21.07
N ARG A 678 24.73 -5.57 22.13
CA ARG A 678 26.15 -5.89 22.02
C ARG A 678 26.26 -7.41 22.26
N GLY A 679 26.41 -8.19 21.20
CA GLY A 679 27.08 -9.49 21.28
C GLY A 679 26.27 -10.78 21.13
N SER A 680 24.95 -10.77 20.85
CA SER A 680 24.24 -12.01 20.50
C SER A 680 23.29 -11.76 19.33
N GLN A 681 23.34 -12.60 18.30
CA GLN A 681 22.53 -12.52 17.09
C GLN A 681 21.03 -12.63 17.43
N ARG A 682 20.40 -11.52 17.83
CA ARG A 682 18.94 -11.40 17.82
C ARG A 682 18.54 -10.98 16.41
N LEU A 683 17.67 -11.77 15.80
CA LEU A 683 17.01 -11.46 14.54
C LEU A 683 16.30 -10.10 14.67
N LEU A 684 16.63 -9.15 13.79
CA LEU A 684 15.88 -7.90 13.69
C LEU A 684 14.42 -8.22 13.31
N PRO A 685 13.42 -7.55 13.91
CA PRO A 685 12.02 -7.74 13.53
C PRO A 685 11.81 -7.32 12.07
N ALA A 686 10.79 -7.83 11.40
CA ALA A 686 10.53 -7.39 10.04
C ALA A 686 10.14 -5.89 9.99
N PRO A 687 10.57 -5.15 8.95
CA PRO A 687 10.19 -3.77 8.79
C PRO A 687 8.69 -3.64 8.53
N CYS A 688 8.10 -2.55 8.99
CA CYS A 688 6.76 -2.20 8.54
C CYS A 688 6.82 -1.76 7.08
N ALA A 689 5.98 -2.37 6.23
CA ALA A 689 5.95 -2.07 4.80
C ALA A 689 5.62 -0.60 4.51
N LEU A 690 4.78 0.01 5.35
CA LEU A 690 4.33 1.39 5.21
C LEU A 690 5.45 2.40 5.44
N TRP A 691 6.58 2.01 6.08
CA TRP A 691 7.74 2.89 6.23
C TRP A 691 8.39 3.27 4.91
N LEU A 692 8.12 2.58 3.79
CA LEU A 692 8.56 3.06 2.48
C LEU A 692 7.91 4.39 2.08
N LEU A 693 6.66 4.64 2.47
CA LEU A 693 5.94 5.86 2.11
C LEU A 693 6.62 7.14 2.65
N PRO A 694 6.95 7.27 3.95
CA PRO A 694 7.64 8.45 4.46
C PRO A 694 9.07 8.55 3.93
N ILE A 695 9.74 7.44 3.59
CA ILE A 695 11.08 7.49 2.97
C ILE A 695 10.97 8.07 1.55
N VAL A 696 10.00 7.64 0.74
CA VAL A 696 9.75 8.25 -0.59
C VAL A 696 9.39 9.74 -0.45
N ALA A 697 8.51 10.08 0.50
CA ALA A 697 8.12 11.47 0.74
C ALA A 697 9.34 12.33 1.09
N ALA A 698 10.19 11.84 2.01
CA ALA A 698 11.43 12.51 2.37
C ALA A 698 12.39 12.61 1.18
N SER A 699 12.52 11.56 0.36
CA SER A 699 13.36 11.60 -0.83
C SER A 699 12.92 12.67 -1.84
N ILE A 700 11.61 12.81 -2.07
CA ILE A 700 11.06 13.82 -2.98
C ILE A 700 11.30 15.23 -2.43
N PHE A 701 11.04 15.43 -1.14
CA PHE A 701 11.26 16.73 -0.48
C PHE A 701 12.74 17.13 -0.50
N VAL A 702 13.65 16.22 -0.09
CA VAL A 702 15.09 16.45 -0.08
C VAL A 702 15.63 16.72 -1.49
N TYR A 703 15.13 15.99 -2.50
CA TYR A 703 15.50 16.24 -3.90
C TYR A 703 15.16 17.65 -4.38
N ARG A 704 14.04 18.23 -3.89
CA ARG A 704 13.57 19.58 -4.24
C ARG A 704 13.94 20.65 -3.20
N ALA A 705 14.63 20.30 -2.11
CA ALA A 705 14.95 21.21 -1.01
C ALA A 705 15.64 22.52 -1.44
N PRO A 706 16.63 22.51 -2.37
CA PRO A 706 17.25 23.75 -2.82
C PRO A 706 16.31 24.72 -3.57
N LEU A 707 15.19 24.21 -4.09
CA LEU A 707 14.15 25.03 -4.72
C LEU A 707 13.19 25.58 -3.67
N VAL A 708 12.85 24.77 -2.65
CA VAL A 708 12.01 25.19 -1.51
C VAL A 708 12.61 26.39 -0.81
N GLU A 709 13.94 26.39 -0.59
CA GLU A 709 14.67 27.51 0.04
C GLU A 709 14.56 28.84 -0.74
N ARG A 710 14.18 28.80 -2.02
CA ARG A 710 14.04 29.98 -2.88
C ARG A 710 12.61 30.49 -2.99
N CYS A 711 11.62 29.73 -2.51
CA CYS A 711 10.22 30.14 -2.54
C CYS A 711 9.96 31.33 -1.62
N GLY A 712 9.12 32.26 -2.07
CA GLY A 712 8.63 33.38 -1.26
C GLY A 712 7.31 33.06 -0.54
N THR A 713 6.51 32.13 -1.08
CA THR A 713 5.19 31.77 -0.53
C THR A 713 4.99 30.25 -0.44
N ALA A 714 4.01 29.82 0.37
CA ALA A 714 3.64 28.42 0.49
C ALA A 714 3.05 27.86 -0.82
N GLU A 715 2.29 28.66 -1.56
CA GLU A 715 1.71 28.28 -2.86
C GLU A 715 2.79 27.99 -3.90
N GLU A 716 3.83 28.84 -3.98
CA GLU A 716 4.99 28.60 -4.84
C GLU A 716 5.68 27.30 -4.48
N MET A 717 5.85 27.02 -3.18
CA MET A 717 6.42 25.76 -2.71
C MET A 717 5.55 24.58 -3.14
N LEU A 718 4.23 24.64 -2.96
CA LEU A 718 3.32 23.56 -3.37
C LEU A 718 3.35 23.32 -4.89
N LEU A 719 3.48 24.38 -5.69
CA LEU A 719 3.61 24.28 -7.14
C LEU A 719 4.88 23.52 -7.56
N LEU A 720 5.96 23.60 -6.78
CA LEU A 720 7.15 22.77 -7.03
C LEU A 720 6.84 21.28 -6.94
N PHE A 721 5.75 20.87 -6.31
CA PHE A 721 5.39 19.48 -6.03
C PHE A 721 4.20 18.94 -6.84
N THR A 722 3.51 19.76 -7.63
CA THR A 722 2.34 19.34 -8.42
C THR A 722 2.71 18.37 -9.54
N THR A 723 3.87 18.55 -10.19
CA THR A 723 4.30 17.69 -11.30
C THR A 723 5.27 16.62 -10.84
N GLY A 724 4.86 15.36 -10.95
CA GLY A 724 5.64 14.18 -10.57
C GLY A 724 6.14 13.32 -11.73
N HIS A 725 5.87 13.69 -12.99
CA HIS A 725 6.17 12.86 -14.18
C HIS A 725 7.65 12.45 -14.33
N HIS A 726 8.57 13.23 -13.76
CA HIS A 726 10.01 12.96 -13.80
C HIS A 726 10.53 12.19 -12.59
N LEU A 727 9.70 11.95 -11.58
CA LEU A 727 10.12 11.28 -10.36
C LEU A 727 10.29 9.78 -10.61
N ARG A 728 11.43 9.25 -10.18
CA ARG A 728 11.73 7.82 -10.18
C ARG A 728 11.95 7.40 -8.74
N CYS A 729 10.97 6.68 -8.16
CA CYS A 729 10.91 6.32 -6.76
C CYS A 729 12.14 5.52 -6.34
N ARG A 730 12.53 4.51 -7.12
CA ARG A 730 13.64 3.63 -6.73
C ARG A 730 14.99 4.35 -6.68
N PRO A 731 15.42 5.13 -7.70
CA PRO A 731 16.61 5.97 -7.59
C PRO A 731 16.57 6.97 -6.43
N LEU A 732 15.42 7.60 -6.19
CA LEU A 732 15.23 8.56 -5.09
C LEU A 732 15.35 7.90 -3.71
N LEU A 733 14.77 6.70 -3.55
CA LEU A 733 14.93 5.86 -2.35
C LEU A 733 16.38 5.47 -2.13
N GLN A 734 17.04 4.98 -3.19
CA GLN A 734 18.44 4.57 -3.16
C GLN A 734 19.37 5.71 -2.80
N TYR A 735 19.12 6.89 -3.38
CA TYR A 735 19.89 8.08 -3.08
C TYR A 735 19.78 8.46 -1.60
N LEU A 736 18.56 8.65 -1.08
CA LEU A 736 18.36 9.06 0.31
C LEU A 736 18.90 8.01 1.30
N LEU A 737 18.61 6.73 1.06
CA LEU A 737 19.00 5.66 1.97
C LEU A 737 20.51 5.42 1.94
N PHE A 738 21.19 5.43 0.78
CA PHE A 738 22.55 4.90 0.69
C PHE A 738 23.61 5.89 0.19
N MET A 739 23.21 7.02 -0.39
CA MET A 739 24.15 7.95 -1.06
C MET A 739 24.16 9.35 -0.46
N ALA A 740 23.04 9.80 0.10
CA ALA A 740 22.94 11.08 0.79
C ALA A 740 23.87 11.09 2.01
N LYS A 741 24.65 12.17 2.13
CA LYS A 741 25.65 12.37 3.18
C LYS A 741 25.14 13.36 4.22
#